data_AF-A0A3L7UC99-F1
#
_entry.id   AF-A0A3L7UC99-F1
#
_cell.length_a   1.000
_cell.length_b   1.000
_cell.length_c   1.000
_cell.angle_alpha   90.00
_cell.angle_beta   90.00
_cell.angle_gamma   90.00
#
_symmetry.space_group_name_H-M   'P 1'
#
loop_
_entity.id
_entity.type
_entity.pdbx_description
1 polymer ?
#
loop_
_entity_poly.entity_id
_entity_poly.type
_entity_poly.pdbx_seq_one_letter_code
_entity_poly.pdbx_strand_id
1 'polypeptide(L)'
;MVEWWYPVAVWAIVIGAVVRSIQVGMNAAGLSHAGPRWLPLVAGALAIVPIDGLPLARWLHSFNANFSIPLSILLLDFGISPLLRKPLLNRRATLTAIWFGCTCGLLLYPLSLGLGSFDPYELGWKSPGVAAAAAMCGGVLLLQKNTFGAVLVVAGAAWQIGCLESDNAWDYLIDPVYWLLSTINVAAVMIGWLVSVWQKLRGRTSATLIGAILVGSSSLYVCEAEDQNSLATPIGLDEKWQTAAAELHRRATSSGNERLALLIRDWRLPDEAGRTLAVTLPPKLEQPEWILSADAQAIWSDFCDARRERAAGTFSMALAAARARGKPPASGDRGDAEDAVRPAMQQQSCAAVRLLYRTLRDDPEHAQAREAGGWVRRGGSWVWPEAARRLDKGEEYSAAHGWLPKGRLARYEAGDRYVRGRWMKASEDAAKPRTLSHGWKCNSDHWQIVSTASHESIALLVLYLEESHSIWRQIFGAFSIPPAELEKRLEGRGRIAARDPFAAVLLANRKEYVAQMEALEPTIARTLGIYWSPTHTAWFFDSKAQHDPADDAFSGGLESTTIYHEATHQLFAETRVTSPLAGERFGFWAIEAAACFMESLQATDFGWTLGGIENGRAPAARQRLLEDNFYVPLEELTAMGRREFQADARLPEIYSQISGLADFFMNGQRGRYREAFVEYLVRIYTGTVDADTLWRLCKRSASELDDEYRRHMAR
;
A
#
# COMPACT_ATOMS: atom_id res chain seq x y z
N MET A 1 -22.55 -37.70 -8.05
CA MET A 1 -23.68 -36.91 -7.49
C MET A 1 -23.40 -36.42 -6.07
N VAL A 2 -22.96 -37.27 -5.14
CA VAL A 2 -22.69 -36.87 -3.74
C VAL A 2 -21.61 -35.77 -3.64
N GLU A 3 -20.51 -35.88 -4.38
CA GLU A 3 -19.45 -34.85 -4.45
C GLU A 3 -19.92 -33.49 -4.99
N TRP A 4 -21.00 -33.48 -5.78
CA TRP A 4 -21.53 -32.24 -6.34
C TRP A 4 -22.36 -31.47 -5.32
N TRP A 5 -23.17 -32.19 -4.55
CA TRP A 5 -24.13 -31.64 -3.59
C TRP A 5 -23.58 -31.48 -2.18
N TYR A 6 -22.52 -32.20 -1.82
CA TYR A 6 -21.87 -32.09 -0.51
C TYR A 6 -21.46 -30.64 -0.17
N PRO A 7 -20.74 -29.89 -1.04
CA PRO A 7 -20.39 -28.50 -0.76
C PRO A 7 -21.62 -27.62 -0.55
N VAL A 8 -22.66 -27.83 -1.36
CA VAL A 8 -23.92 -27.08 -1.30
C VAL A 8 -24.63 -27.30 0.03
N ALA A 9 -24.74 -28.55 0.47
CA ALA A 9 -25.39 -28.90 1.73
C ALA A 9 -24.64 -28.34 2.94
N VAL A 10 -23.31 -28.49 2.99
CA VAL A 10 -22.53 -28.05 4.14
C VAL A 10 -22.52 -26.53 4.26
N TRP A 11 -22.32 -25.79 3.17
CA TRP A 11 -22.34 -24.34 3.21
C TRP A 11 -23.73 -23.74 3.45
N ALA A 12 -24.80 -24.42 3.04
CA ALA A 12 -26.15 -24.03 3.45
C ALA A 12 -26.32 -24.08 4.98
N ILE A 13 -25.79 -25.11 5.64
CA ILE A 13 -25.81 -25.25 7.10
C ILE A 13 -24.94 -24.16 7.76
N VAL A 14 -23.74 -23.89 7.22
CA VAL A 14 -22.85 -22.83 7.72
C VAL A 14 -23.53 -21.46 7.66
N ILE A 15 -24.10 -21.09 6.51
CA ILE A 15 -24.78 -19.80 6.34
C ILE A 15 -25.98 -19.69 7.29
N GLY A 16 -26.77 -20.77 7.43
CA GLY A 16 -27.85 -20.83 8.41
C GLY A 16 -27.37 -20.64 9.85
N ALA A 17 -26.24 -21.26 10.22
CA ALA A 17 -25.64 -21.14 11.56
C ALA A 17 -25.15 -19.72 11.86
N VAL A 18 -24.59 -19.01 10.87
CA VAL A 18 -24.22 -17.57 10.99
C VAL A 18 -25.45 -16.74 11.34
N VAL A 19 -26.49 -16.84 10.51
CA VAL A 19 -27.72 -16.04 10.68
C VAL A 19 -28.35 -16.35 12.03
N ARG A 20 -28.42 -17.63 12.41
CA ARG A 20 -28.96 -18.03 13.72
C ARG A 20 -28.15 -17.45 14.88
N SER A 21 -26.83 -17.40 14.79
CA SER A 21 -25.97 -16.81 15.83
C SER A 21 -26.24 -15.32 16.01
N ILE A 22 -26.44 -14.59 14.90
CA ILE A 22 -26.83 -13.16 14.93
C ILE A 22 -28.21 -12.99 15.57
N GLN A 23 -29.20 -13.82 15.20
CA GLN A 23 -30.54 -13.77 15.80
C GLN A 23 -30.49 -14.00 17.32
N VAL A 24 -29.65 -14.90 17.80
CA VAL A 24 -29.48 -15.16 19.24
C VAL A 24 -28.91 -13.93 19.97
N GLY A 25 -27.89 -13.28 19.40
CA GLY A 25 -27.35 -12.03 19.97
C GLY A 25 -28.36 -10.88 20.00
N MET A 26 -29.13 -10.70 18.92
CA MET A 26 -30.19 -9.68 18.85
C MET A 26 -31.30 -9.93 19.88
N ASN A 27 -31.70 -11.19 20.07
CA ASN A 27 -32.66 -11.56 21.11
C ASN A 27 -32.11 -11.30 22.52
N ALA A 28 -30.82 -11.58 22.77
CA ALA A 28 -30.17 -11.26 24.04
C ALA A 28 -30.11 -9.74 24.30
N ALA A 29 -30.10 -8.92 23.25
CA ALA A 29 -30.14 -7.47 23.31
C ALA A 29 -31.53 -6.88 23.60
N GLY A 30 -32.58 -7.71 23.72
CA GLY A 30 -33.95 -7.25 23.94
C GLY A 30 -34.59 -6.57 22.70
N LEU A 31 -33.99 -6.73 21.52
CA LEU A 31 -34.54 -6.21 20.27
C LEU A 31 -35.69 -7.13 19.85
N SER A 32 -36.93 -6.63 19.93
CA SER A 32 -38.16 -7.42 19.83
C SER A 32 -38.36 -8.16 18.50
N HIS A 33 -37.58 -7.87 17.45
CA HIS A 33 -37.67 -8.51 16.14
C HIS A 33 -36.30 -8.99 15.62
N ALA A 34 -35.74 -10.05 16.21
CA ALA A 34 -34.57 -10.77 15.66
C ALA A 34 -34.87 -11.54 14.35
N GLY A 35 -35.95 -11.20 13.64
CA GLY A 35 -36.41 -11.90 12.44
C GLY A 35 -37.14 -13.22 12.71
N PRO A 36 -37.83 -13.77 11.70
CA PRO A 36 -38.61 -14.99 11.83
C PRO A 36 -37.73 -16.23 12.04
N ARG A 37 -38.30 -17.28 12.67
CA ARG A 37 -37.59 -18.55 12.96
C ARG A 37 -37.14 -19.31 11.71
N TRP A 38 -37.73 -19.02 10.55
CA TRP A 38 -37.38 -19.63 9.27
C TRP A 38 -36.23 -18.90 8.53
N LEU A 39 -35.80 -17.73 9.00
CA LEU A 39 -34.78 -16.92 8.33
C LEU A 39 -33.44 -17.67 8.10
N PRO A 40 -32.92 -18.48 9.05
CA PRO A 40 -31.72 -19.29 8.81
C PRO A 40 -31.86 -20.29 7.65
N LEU A 41 -33.07 -20.84 7.44
CA LEU A 41 -33.32 -21.79 6.35
C LEU A 41 -33.32 -21.07 4.99
N VAL A 42 -33.91 -19.88 4.93
CA VAL A 42 -33.91 -19.05 3.71
C VAL A 42 -32.51 -18.54 3.40
N ALA A 43 -31.74 -18.14 4.42
CA ALA A 43 -30.34 -17.77 4.24
C ALA A 43 -29.50 -18.94 3.73
N GLY A 44 -29.74 -20.16 4.23
CA GLY A 44 -29.09 -21.37 3.72
C GLY A 44 -29.35 -21.61 2.22
N ALA A 45 -30.50 -21.19 1.68
CA ALA A 45 -30.79 -21.31 0.26
C ALA A 45 -29.87 -20.45 -0.63
N LEU A 46 -29.20 -19.44 -0.07
CA LEU A 46 -28.17 -18.66 -0.78
C LEU A 46 -27.01 -19.54 -1.25
N ALA A 47 -26.75 -20.68 -0.61
CA ALA A 47 -25.75 -21.66 -1.02
C ALA A 47 -25.95 -22.19 -2.46
N ILE A 48 -27.20 -22.16 -2.96
CA ILE A 48 -27.59 -22.68 -4.27
C ILE A 48 -27.52 -21.59 -5.35
N VAL A 49 -27.48 -20.31 -4.96
CA VAL A 49 -27.49 -19.18 -5.90
C VAL A 49 -26.27 -19.28 -6.81
N PRO A 50 -26.46 -19.32 -8.15
CA PRO A 50 -25.35 -19.41 -9.08
C PRO A 50 -24.62 -18.07 -9.17
N ILE A 51 -23.30 -18.13 -9.10
CA ILE A 51 -22.36 -17.04 -9.36
C ILE A 51 -21.42 -17.55 -10.45
N ASP A 52 -21.43 -16.91 -11.61
CA ASP A 52 -20.67 -17.34 -12.81
C ASP A 52 -20.90 -18.81 -13.18
N GLY A 53 -22.16 -19.26 -13.11
CA GLY A 53 -22.56 -20.63 -13.47
C GLY A 53 -22.26 -21.71 -12.42
N LEU A 54 -21.65 -21.37 -11.28
CA LEU A 54 -21.43 -22.28 -10.15
C LEU A 54 -22.19 -21.84 -8.89
N PRO A 55 -22.81 -22.75 -8.12
CA PRO A 55 -23.42 -22.38 -6.84
C PRO A 55 -22.43 -21.69 -5.90
N LEU A 56 -22.86 -20.63 -5.21
CA LEU A 56 -22.07 -19.88 -4.22
C LEU A 56 -21.34 -20.82 -3.23
N ALA A 57 -22.00 -21.89 -2.79
CA ALA A 57 -21.38 -22.87 -1.92
C ALA A 57 -20.14 -23.56 -2.48
N ARG A 58 -20.05 -23.75 -3.81
CA ARG A 58 -18.86 -24.34 -4.44
C ARG A 58 -17.70 -23.36 -4.45
N TRP A 59 -17.97 -22.08 -4.67
CA TRP A 59 -16.97 -21.02 -4.52
C TRP A 59 -16.43 -20.97 -3.09
N LEU A 60 -17.32 -20.97 -2.08
CA LEU A 60 -16.92 -20.97 -0.67
C LEU A 60 -16.13 -22.23 -0.29
N HIS A 61 -16.50 -23.38 -0.84
CA HIS A 61 -15.80 -24.64 -0.59
C HIS A 61 -14.39 -24.69 -1.17
N SER A 62 -14.12 -23.98 -2.27
CA SER A 62 -12.75 -23.83 -2.79
C SER A 62 -11.84 -23.06 -1.82
N PHE A 63 -12.39 -22.17 -0.99
CA PHE A 63 -11.61 -21.44 0.04
C PHE A 63 -11.39 -22.25 1.32
N ASN A 64 -12.34 -23.13 1.68
CA ASN A 64 -12.18 -24.03 2.82
C ASN A 64 -12.83 -25.38 2.51
N ALA A 65 -12.00 -26.30 2.01
CA ALA A 65 -12.43 -27.62 1.58
C ALA A 65 -12.61 -28.59 2.78
N ASN A 66 -11.73 -28.49 3.78
CA ASN A 66 -11.69 -29.39 4.93
C ASN A 66 -12.02 -28.63 6.22
N PHE A 67 -13.17 -28.93 6.82
CA PHE A 67 -13.56 -28.35 8.10
C PHE A 67 -12.92 -29.10 9.26
N SER A 68 -12.54 -28.37 10.31
CA SER A 68 -12.05 -28.97 11.55
C SER A 68 -13.10 -29.88 12.18
N ILE A 69 -12.66 -30.86 12.96
CA ILE A 69 -13.54 -31.83 13.61
C ILE A 69 -14.48 -31.14 14.61
N PRO A 70 -14.03 -30.19 15.45
CA PRO A 70 -14.90 -29.39 16.29
C PRO A 70 -16.02 -28.68 15.52
N LEU A 71 -15.71 -28.03 14.38
CA LEU A 71 -16.71 -27.36 13.57
C LEU A 71 -17.69 -28.35 12.96
N SER A 72 -17.20 -29.47 12.44
CA SER A 72 -18.04 -30.51 11.84
C SER A 72 -19.06 -31.05 12.84
N ILE A 73 -18.64 -31.30 14.09
CA ILE A 73 -19.55 -31.75 15.15
C ILE A 73 -20.55 -30.64 15.56
N LEU A 74 -20.12 -29.37 15.59
CA LEU A 74 -21.02 -28.26 15.87
C LEU A 74 -22.09 -28.07 14.79
N LEU A 75 -21.72 -28.16 13.51
CA LEU A 75 -22.65 -28.06 12.39
C LEU A 75 -23.59 -29.27 12.33
N LEU A 76 -23.06 -30.46 12.64
CA LEU A 76 -23.86 -31.68 12.75
C LEU A 76 -24.90 -31.53 13.86
N ASP A 77 -24.47 -31.20 15.09
CA ASP A 77 -25.38 -30.98 16.23
C ASP A 77 -26.39 -29.86 15.92
N PHE A 78 -25.97 -28.78 15.26
CA PHE A 78 -26.86 -27.72 14.82
C PHE A 78 -27.95 -28.23 13.87
N GLY A 79 -27.59 -29.04 12.87
CA GLY A 79 -28.53 -29.58 11.89
C GLY A 79 -29.48 -30.64 12.46
N ILE A 80 -29.01 -31.49 13.37
CA ILE A 80 -29.78 -32.66 13.83
C ILE A 80 -30.36 -32.53 15.24
N SER A 81 -29.91 -31.58 16.06
CA SER A 81 -30.45 -31.38 17.42
C SER A 81 -31.96 -31.21 17.49
N PRO A 82 -32.67 -30.61 16.50
CA PRO A 82 -34.14 -30.58 16.51
C PRO A 82 -34.79 -31.96 16.40
N LEU A 83 -34.07 -32.97 15.90
CA LEU A 83 -34.54 -34.34 15.65
C LEU A 83 -34.12 -35.32 16.77
N LEU A 84 -33.17 -34.94 17.63
CA LEU A 84 -32.64 -35.80 18.68
C LEU A 84 -33.32 -35.54 20.03
N ARG A 85 -33.55 -36.61 20.80
CA ARG A 85 -34.06 -36.52 22.19
C ARG A 85 -33.04 -35.91 23.16
N LYS A 86 -31.75 -35.99 22.86
CA LYS A 86 -30.64 -35.35 23.59
C LYS A 86 -29.66 -34.79 22.55
N PRO A 87 -29.22 -33.53 22.66
CA PRO A 87 -28.23 -32.96 21.73
C PRO A 87 -26.89 -33.68 21.89
N LEU A 88 -26.09 -33.74 20.81
CA LEU A 88 -24.74 -34.29 20.83
C LEU A 88 -23.83 -33.45 21.73
N LEU A 89 -24.00 -32.12 21.70
CA LEU A 89 -23.30 -31.20 22.57
C LEU A 89 -24.28 -30.58 23.57
N ASN A 90 -23.99 -30.74 24.87
CA ASN A 90 -24.77 -30.03 25.87
C ASN A 90 -24.45 -28.53 25.82
N ARG A 91 -25.32 -27.68 26.40
CA ARG A 91 -25.15 -26.21 26.35
C ARG A 91 -23.77 -25.73 26.85
N ARG A 92 -23.20 -26.41 27.85
CA ARG A 92 -21.86 -26.08 28.36
C ARG A 92 -20.79 -26.44 27.33
N ALA A 93 -20.90 -27.59 26.68
CA ALA A 93 -20.01 -28.03 25.62
C ALA A 93 -20.06 -27.12 24.39
N THR A 94 -21.25 -26.71 23.95
CA THR A 94 -21.39 -25.75 22.84
C THR A 94 -20.71 -24.42 23.17
N LEU A 95 -20.90 -23.90 24.39
CA LEU A 95 -20.24 -22.66 24.82
C LEU A 95 -18.72 -22.82 24.92
N THR A 96 -18.24 -23.94 25.44
CA THR A 96 -16.80 -24.24 25.49
C THR A 96 -16.20 -24.35 24.10
N ALA A 97 -16.90 -24.99 23.16
CA ALA A 97 -16.48 -25.07 21.77
C ALA A 97 -16.35 -23.67 21.14
N ILE A 98 -17.38 -22.84 21.27
CA ILE A 98 -17.38 -21.46 20.76
C ILE A 98 -16.21 -20.64 21.34
N TRP A 99 -16.00 -20.70 22.65
CA TRP A 99 -14.86 -20.01 23.27
C TRP A 99 -13.52 -20.59 22.82
N PHE A 100 -13.41 -21.91 22.70
CA PHE A 100 -12.22 -22.56 22.17
C PHE A 100 -11.89 -22.07 20.76
N GLY A 101 -12.86 -22.09 19.83
CA GLY A 101 -12.66 -21.62 18.46
C GLY A 101 -12.28 -20.14 18.38
N CYS A 102 -12.92 -19.29 19.21
CA CYS A 102 -12.58 -17.87 19.28
C CYS A 102 -11.15 -17.64 19.80
N THR A 103 -10.77 -18.32 20.88
CA THR A 103 -9.49 -18.09 21.56
C THR A 103 -8.33 -18.70 20.79
N CYS A 104 -8.47 -19.94 20.30
CA CYS A 104 -7.47 -20.58 19.46
C CYS A 104 -7.25 -19.80 18.16
N GLY A 105 -8.31 -19.40 17.46
CA GLY A 105 -8.15 -18.62 16.22
C GLY A 105 -7.54 -17.24 16.45
N LEU A 106 -7.87 -16.55 17.55
CA LEU A 106 -7.28 -15.24 17.90
C LEU A 106 -5.80 -15.33 18.27
N LEU A 107 -5.37 -16.43 18.91
CA LEU A 107 -3.96 -16.66 19.24
C LEU A 107 -3.16 -17.19 18.05
N LEU A 108 -3.80 -17.89 17.12
CA LEU A 108 -3.13 -18.60 16.04
C LEU A 108 -3.05 -17.74 14.78
N TYR A 109 -4.19 -17.35 14.20
CA TYR A 109 -4.20 -16.74 12.87
C TYR A 109 -3.54 -15.37 12.78
N PRO A 110 -3.71 -14.43 13.72
CA PRO A 110 -2.97 -13.16 13.68
C PRO A 110 -1.46 -13.35 13.73
N LEU A 111 -0.96 -14.27 14.58
CA LEU A 111 0.48 -14.56 14.69
C LEU A 111 1.01 -15.20 13.40
N SER A 112 0.26 -16.14 12.81
CA SER A 112 0.60 -16.78 11.53
C SER A 112 0.48 -15.82 10.33
N LEU A 113 -0.33 -14.76 10.44
CA LEU A 113 -0.43 -13.67 9.46
C LEU A 113 0.64 -12.57 9.67
N GLY A 114 1.63 -12.82 10.52
CA GLY A 114 2.79 -11.93 10.70
C GLY A 114 2.74 -11.01 11.92
N LEU A 115 1.78 -11.19 12.84
CA LEU A 115 1.73 -10.42 14.09
C LEU A 115 2.78 -10.92 15.10
N GLY A 116 4.06 -10.70 14.84
CA GLY A 116 5.17 -11.11 15.71
C GLY A 116 6.11 -12.12 15.06
N SER A 117 7.20 -12.46 15.75
CA SER A 117 8.29 -13.29 15.21
C SER A 117 8.11 -14.79 15.43
N PHE A 118 7.01 -15.22 16.05
CA PHE A 118 6.75 -16.62 16.40
C PHE A 118 5.44 -17.05 15.76
N ASP A 119 5.51 -18.04 14.88
CA ASP A 119 4.34 -18.64 14.26
C ASP A 119 3.93 -19.93 15.02
N PRO A 120 2.88 -19.89 15.87
CA PRO A 120 2.42 -21.07 16.60
C PRO A 120 1.82 -22.14 15.69
N TYR A 121 1.42 -21.80 14.46
CA TYR A 121 0.84 -22.75 13.52
C TYR A 121 1.89 -23.75 13.01
N GLU A 122 3.16 -23.34 12.93
CA GLU A 122 4.27 -24.25 12.60
C GLU A 122 4.40 -25.43 13.58
N LEU A 123 3.97 -25.27 14.84
CA LEU A 123 4.04 -26.33 15.84
C LEU A 123 3.23 -27.56 15.45
N GLY A 124 2.17 -27.39 14.66
CA GLY A 124 1.33 -28.49 14.23
C GLY A 124 1.96 -29.39 13.17
N TRP A 125 3.04 -28.94 12.51
CA TRP A 125 3.87 -29.75 11.61
C TRP A 125 5.07 -30.41 12.32
N LYS A 126 5.59 -29.77 13.37
CA LYS A 126 6.90 -30.10 13.96
C LYS A 126 6.87 -31.11 15.11
N SER A 127 5.72 -31.33 15.77
CA SER A 127 5.63 -32.18 16.97
C SER A 127 4.20 -32.66 17.28
N PRO A 128 4.01 -33.87 17.85
CA PRO A 128 2.71 -34.31 18.37
C PRO A 128 2.21 -33.49 19.57
N GLY A 129 2.97 -32.50 20.03
CA GLY A 129 2.64 -31.66 21.18
C GLY A 129 1.29 -30.95 21.08
N VAL A 130 0.87 -30.53 19.89
CA VAL A 130 -0.45 -29.90 19.67
C VAL A 130 -1.59 -30.89 19.93
N ALA A 131 -1.52 -32.08 19.33
CA ALA A 131 -2.50 -33.14 19.55
C ALA A 131 -2.50 -33.65 21.00
N ALA A 132 -1.33 -33.77 21.62
CA ALA A 132 -1.21 -34.14 23.04
C ALA A 132 -1.81 -33.09 23.97
N ALA A 133 -1.57 -31.80 23.71
CA ALA A 133 -2.19 -30.70 24.46
C ALA A 133 -3.72 -30.69 24.29
N ALA A 134 -4.22 -30.90 23.07
CA ALA A 134 -5.65 -31.01 22.81
C ALA A 134 -6.28 -32.21 23.55
N ALA A 135 -5.61 -33.37 23.55
CA ALA A 135 -6.07 -34.55 24.28
C ALA A 135 -6.06 -34.33 25.81
N MET A 136 -5.04 -33.67 26.36
CA MET A 136 -4.99 -33.32 27.79
C MET A 136 -6.11 -32.36 28.17
N CYS A 137 -6.31 -31.29 27.40
CA CYS A 137 -7.43 -30.36 27.56
C CYS A 137 -8.78 -31.09 27.47
N GLY A 138 -8.90 -32.02 26.50
CA GLY A 138 -10.07 -32.86 26.34
C GLY A 138 -10.35 -33.74 27.56
N GLY A 139 -9.32 -34.38 28.11
CA GLY A 139 -9.41 -35.17 29.35
C GLY A 139 -9.88 -34.34 30.55
N VAL A 140 -9.33 -33.14 30.74
CA VAL A 140 -9.77 -32.22 31.81
C VAL A 140 -11.24 -31.83 31.63
N LEU A 141 -11.67 -31.53 30.41
CA LEU A 141 -13.07 -31.20 30.12
C LEU A 141 -14.02 -32.38 30.38
N LEU A 142 -13.60 -33.61 30.07
CA LEU A 142 -14.37 -34.81 30.38
C LEU A 142 -14.54 -35.03 31.89
N LEU A 143 -13.49 -34.79 32.69
CA LEU A 143 -13.59 -34.82 34.16
C LEU A 143 -14.59 -33.78 34.69
N GLN A 144 -14.73 -32.65 34.00
CA GLN A 144 -15.73 -31.61 34.29
C GLN A 144 -17.13 -31.90 33.71
N LYS A 145 -17.35 -33.12 33.18
CA LYS A 145 -18.60 -33.56 32.51
C LYS A 145 -18.96 -32.70 31.30
N ASN A 146 -17.94 -32.18 30.60
CA ASN A 146 -18.10 -31.39 29.38
C ASN A 146 -17.82 -32.27 28.15
N THR A 147 -18.86 -32.50 27.33
CA THR A 147 -18.78 -33.40 26.16
C THR A 147 -17.92 -32.87 25.02
N PHE A 148 -17.58 -31.57 25.02
CA PHE A 148 -16.59 -31.03 24.08
C PHE A 148 -15.20 -31.66 24.29
N GLY A 149 -14.92 -32.13 25.51
CA GLY A 149 -13.68 -32.86 25.78
C GLY A 149 -13.53 -34.13 24.94
N ALA A 150 -14.63 -34.85 24.69
CA ALA A 150 -14.61 -36.01 23.79
C ALA A 150 -14.28 -35.60 22.35
N VAL A 151 -14.78 -34.45 21.90
CA VAL A 151 -14.51 -33.93 20.55
C VAL A 151 -13.03 -33.62 20.36
N LEU A 152 -12.36 -33.02 21.34
CA LEU A 152 -10.92 -32.76 21.29
C LEU A 152 -10.09 -34.05 21.29
N VAL A 153 -10.49 -35.05 22.08
CA VAL A 153 -9.82 -36.37 22.10
C VAL A 153 -9.99 -37.08 20.74
N VAL A 154 -11.21 -37.05 20.18
CA VAL A 154 -11.48 -37.61 18.85
C VAL A 154 -10.69 -36.87 17.77
N ALA A 155 -10.57 -35.54 17.85
CA ALA A 155 -9.79 -34.77 16.90
C ALA A 155 -8.30 -35.14 16.92
N GLY A 156 -7.72 -35.30 18.12
CA GLY A 156 -6.34 -35.78 18.27
C GLY A 156 -6.15 -37.21 17.77
N ALA A 157 -7.11 -38.10 18.00
CA ALA A 157 -7.08 -39.47 17.50
C ALA A 157 -7.23 -39.54 15.97
N ALA A 158 -8.07 -38.69 15.39
CA ALA A 158 -8.27 -38.58 13.95
C ALA A 158 -7.01 -38.09 13.23
N TRP A 159 -6.25 -37.18 13.85
CA TRP A 159 -4.94 -36.75 13.35
C TRP A 159 -3.94 -37.91 13.32
N GLN A 160 -3.88 -38.73 14.37
CA GLN A 160 -2.95 -39.88 14.45
C GLN A 160 -3.18 -40.93 13.34
N ILE A 161 -4.40 -41.05 12.83
CA ILE A 161 -4.74 -41.99 11.76
C ILE A 161 -4.81 -41.33 10.37
N GLY A 162 -4.47 -40.05 10.24
CA GLY A 162 -4.50 -39.31 8.98
C GLY A 162 -5.91 -39.18 8.38
N CYS A 163 -6.92 -38.87 9.20
CA CYS A 163 -8.32 -38.85 8.78
C CYS A 163 -8.69 -37.68 7.84
N LEU A 164 -7.96 -36.56 7.91
CA LEU A 164 -8.07 -35.43 6.99
C LEU A 164 -6.83 -35.39 6.08
N GLU A 165 -6.94 -34.75 4.93
CA GLU A 165 -5.84 -34.61 3.96
C GLU A 165 -4.64 -33.81 4.48
N SER A 166 -4.84 -32.97 5.50
CA SER A 166 -3.74 -32.19 6.10
C SER A 166 -2.97 -33.03 7.11
N ASP A 167 -1.63 -32.91 7.11
CA ASP A 167 -0.79 -33.49 8.16
C ASP A 167 -0.63 -32.56 9.37
N ASN A 168 -1.16 -31.34 9.31
CA ASN A 168 -1.07 -30.37 10.40
C ASN A 168 -2.11 -30.67 11.50
N ALA A 169 -1.64 -30.90 12.73
CA ALA A 169 -2.52 -31.17 13.88
C ALA A 169 -3.52 -30.03 14.18
N TRP A 170 -3.19 -28.78 13.83
CA TRP A 170 -4.09 -27.65 14.02
C TRP A 170 -5.33 -27.73 13.14
N ASP A 171 -5.24 -28.26 11.92
CA ASP A 171 -6.37 -28.32 10.98
C ASP A 171 -7.49 -29.26 11.45
N TYR A 172 -7.15 -30.21 12.32
CA TYR A 172 -8.12 -31.08 12.98
C TYR A 172 -8.88 -30.37 14.10
N LEU A 173 -8.31 -29.30 14.67
CA LEU A 173 -8.80 -28.61 15.87
C LEU A 173 -9.44 -27.25 15.58
N ILE A 174 -8.92 -26.51 14.61
CA ILE A 174 -9.34 -25.16 14.28
C ILE A 174 -9.20 -24.91 12.77
N ASP A 175 -10.19 -24.25 12.19
CA ASP A 175 -10.16 -23.79 10.81
C ASP A 175 -10.69 -22.34 10.73
N PRO A 176 -10.43 -21.59 9.63
CA PRO A 176 -10.82 -20.19 9.52
C PRO A 176 -12.33 -19.96 9.65
N VAL A 177 -13.16 -20.90 9.20
CA VAL A 177 -14.63 -20.81 9.28
C VAL A 177 -15.07 -21.04 10.72
N TYR A 178 -14.45 -21.96 11.44
CA TYR A 178 -14.75 -22.20 12.85
C TYR A 178 -14.40 -20.99 13.72
N TRP A 179 -13.23 -20.38 13.48
CA TRP A 179 -12.84 -19.16 14.17
C TRP A 179 -13.82 -18.01 13.89
N LEU A 180 -14.19 -17.80 12.63
CA LEU A 180 -15.12 -16.74 12.23
C LEU A 180 -16.49 -16.92 12.89
N LEU A 181 -17.07 -18.13 12.81
CA LEU A 181 -18.37 -18.45 13.44
C LEU A 181 -18.34 -18.24 14.95
N SER A 182 -17.27 -18.69 15.60
CA SER A 182 -17.07 -18.54 17.04
C SER A 182 -16.99 -17.07 17.44
N THR A 183 -16.23 -16.27 16.68
CA THR A 183 -16.05 -14.84 16.92
C THR A 183 -17.36 -14.07 16.72
N ILE A 184 -18.12 -14.36 15.66
CA ILE A 184 -19.44 -13.78 15.42
C ILE A 184 -20.38 -14.09 16.60
N ASN A 185 -20.38 -15.33 17.09
CA ASN A 185 -21.23 -15.73 18.20
C ASN A 185 -20.87 -15.00 19.50
N VAL A 186 -19.58 -14.97 19.87
CA VAL A 186 -19.08 -14.23 21.05
C VAL A 186 -19.42 -12.75 20.94
N ALA A 187 -19.15 -12.12 19.79
CA ALA A 187 -19.44 -10.72 19.55
C ALA A 187 -20.95 -10.41 19.67
N ALA A 188 -21.80 -11.24 19.08
CA ALA A 188 -23.25 -11.06 19.12
C ALA A 188 -23.81 -11.14 20.56
N VAL A 189 -23.29 -12.06 21.39
CA VAL A 189 -23.66 -12.17 22.80
C VAL A 189 -23.13 -10.99 23.61
N MET A 190 -21.88 -10.56 23.40
CA MET A 190 -21.27 -9.42 24.09
C MET A 190 -21.97 -8.10 23.76
N ILE A 191 -22.29 -7.86 22.49
CA ILE A 191 -23.06 -6.69 22.04
C ILE A 191 -24.44 -6.72 22.68
N GLY A 192 -25.13 -7.86 22.68
CA GLY A 192 -26.43 -7.99 23.31
C GLY A 192 -26.40 -7.71 24.81
N TRP A 193 -25.37 -8.21 25.51
CA TRP A 193 -25.15 -7.91 26.92
C TRP A 193 -24.88 -6.42 27.16
N LEU A 194 -23.98 -5.79 26.41
CA LEU A 194 -23.66 -4.36 26.52
C LEU A 194 -24.90 -3.48 26.28
N VAL A 195 -25.71 -3.81 25.25
CA VAL A 195 -26.96 -3.11 24.96
C VAL A 195 -27.97 -3.30 26.10
N SER A 196 -28.09 -4.51 26.66
CA SER A 196 -28.98 -4.77 27.80
C SER A 196 -28.57 -4.03 29.07
N VAL A 197 -27.25 -3.90 29.32
CA VAL A 197 -26.67 -3.14 30.44
C VAL A 197 -26.91 -1.65 30.23
N TRP A 198 -26.68 -1.15 29.02
CA TRP A 198 -26.95 0.24 28.65
C TRP A 198 -28.42 0.60 28.78
N GLN A 199 -29.34 -0.27 28.35
CA GLN A 199 -30.78 -0.08 28.52
C GLN A 199 -31.20 -0.10 30.00
N LYS A 200 -30.61 -0.98 30.83
CA LYS A 200 -30.85 -1.02 32.29
C LYS A 200 -30.28 0.21 33.01
N LEU A 201 -29.14 0.73 32.57
CA LEU A 201 -28.55 1.96 33.09
C LEU A 201 -29.41 3.17 32.70
N ARG A 202 -29.88 3.22 31.45
CA ARG A 202 -30.77 4.28 30.94
C ARG A 202 -32.17 4.27 31.59
N GLY A 203 -32.67 3.10 31.98
CA GLY A 203 -33.96 2.94 32.68
C GLY A 203 -33.93 3.30 34.18
N ARG A 204 -32.75 3.48 34.81
CA ARG A 204 -32.62 3.89 36.22
C ARG A 204 -32.30 5.36 36.42
N THR A 205 -32.03 6.11 35.35
CA THR A 205 -31.72 7.55 35.44
C THR A 205 -32.67 8.36 34.57
N SER A 206 -33.90 8.49 35.04
CA SER A 206 -34.79 9.56 34.58
C SER A 206 -34.43 10.86 35.31
N ALA A 207 -34.07 11.86 34.51
CA ALA A 207 -34.16 13.29 34.80
C ALA A 207 -33.34 13.86 35.96
N THR A 208 -32.00 14.02 35.79
CA THR A 208 -31.27 15.26 36.22
C THR A 208 -29.77 15.34 35.90
N LEU A 209 -29.14 14.40 35.17
CA LEU A 209 -27.68 14.45 34.98
C LEU A 209 -27.18 14.10 33.57
N ILE A 210 -27.66 14.81 32.54
CA ILE A 210 -27.02 14.84 31.21
C ILE A 210 -26.17 16.13 31.01
N GLY A 211 -26.06 16.97 32.05
CA GLY A 211 -25.31 18.24 31.97
C GLY A 211 -23.85 18.21 32.46
N ALA A 212 -23.34 17.16 33.11
CA ALA A 212 -22.17 17.33 33.98
C ALA A 212 -20.93 16.44 33.73
N ILE A 213 -20.88 15.57 32.71
CA ILE A 213 -19.69 14.70 32.48
C ILE A 213 -19.20 14.74 31.02
N LEU A 214 -19.44 15.84 30.29
CA LEU A 214 -18.82 16.09 28.98
C LEU A 214 -18.05 17.42 28.88
N VAL A 215 -17.85 18.10 30.01
CA VAL A 215 -17.00 19.31 30.08
C VAL A 215 -16.13 19.17 31.31
N GLY A 216 -14.89 18.71 31.12
CA GLY A 216 -13.99 18.50 32.25
C GLY A 216 -12.64 17.90 31.93
N SER A 217 -11.96 18.40 30.90
CA SER A 217 -10.48 18.44 30.86
C SER A 217 -10.00 19.05 29.54
N SER A 218 -10.02 20.37 29.47
CA SER A 218 -9.17 21.15 28.56
C SER A 218 -8.72 22.39 29.31
N SER A 219 -7.60 22.24 30.02
CA SER A 219 -6.83 23.36 30.56
C SER A 219 -5.49 23.40 29.85
N LEU A 220 -5.33 24.48 29.07
CA LEU A 220 -4.13 25.28 28.91
C LEU A 220 -2.94 24.66 28.17
N TYR A 221 -3.00 24.75 26.84
CA TYR A 221 -1.94 25.45 26.10
C TYR A 221 -2.62 26.53 25.25
N VAL A 222 -2.60 27.77 25.75
CA VAL A 222 -2.83 28.95 24.94
C VAL A 222 -1.49 29.24 24.25
N CYS A 223 -1.36 28.81 23.01
CA CYS A 223 -0.54 29.52 22.04
C CYS A 223 -1.52 30.32 21.18
N GLU A 224 -1.23 31.60 21.02
CA GLU A 224 -2.03 32.57 20.28
C GLU A 224 -2.51 32.00 18.94
N ALA A 225 -3.83 31.84 18.82
CA ALA A 225 -4.47 31.55 17.55
C ALA A 225 -4.49 32.85 16.75
N GLU A 226 -3.53 33.02 15.84
CA GLU A 226 -3.67 33.95 14.74
C GLU A 226 -4.87 33.53 13.86
N ASP A 227 -5.86 34.41 13.88
CA ASP A 227 -6.94 34.66 12.92
C ASP A 227 -7.24 33.55 11.86
N GLN A 228 -8.00 32.53 12.27
CA GLN A 228 -8.54 31.48 11.39
C GLN A 228 -9.66 31.95 10.44
N ASN A 229 -9.90 33.25 10.30
CA ASN A 229 -10.94 33.80 9.42
C ASN A 229 -10.42 34.38 8.10
N SER A 230 -9.17 34.10 7.74
CA SER A 230 -8.58 34.43 6.44
C SER A 230 -8.44 33.21 5.53
N LEU A 231 -9.51 32.43 5.34
CA LEU A 231 -9.61 31.56 4.16
C LEU A 231 -9.80 32.45 2.93
N ALA A 232 -8.73 33.14 2.53
CA ALA A 232 -8.66 33.90 1.31
C ALA A 232 -9.01 32.96 0.15
N THR A 233 -10.08 33.30 -0.55
CA THR A 233 -10.48 32.71 -1.82
C THR A 233 -9.25 32.55 -2.73
N PRO A 234 -9.11 31.45 -3.51
CA PRO A 234 -7.91 31.17 -4.35
C PRO A 234 -7.59 32.20 -5.46
N ILE A 235 -8.34 33.30 -5.55
CA ILE A 235 -8.22 34.29 -6.61
C ILE A 235 -7.02 35.20 -6.28
N GLY A 236 -5.99 35.13 -7.12
CA GLY A 236 -4.84 36.02 -7.05
C GLY A 236 -3.66 35.56 -6.18
N LEU A 237 -3.61 34.30 -5.71
CA LEU A 237 -2.45 33.80 -4.94
C LEU A 237 -1.14 33.91 -5.73
N ASP A 238 -1.15 33.47 -6.99
CA ASP A 238 0.02 33.59 -7.85
C ASP A 238 0.34 35.05 -8.18
N GLU A 239 -0.67 35.92 -8.34
CA GLU A 239 -0.48 37.37 -8.57
C GLU A 239 0.18 38.04 -7.36
N LYS A 240 -0.33 37.77 -6.16
CA LYS A 240 0.27 38.24 -4.90
C LYS A 240 1.73 37.82 -4.78
N TRP A 241 2.01 36.54 -5.05
CA TRP A 241 3.39 36.04 -5.07
C TRP A 241 4.24 36.77 -6.12
N GLN A 242 3.74 36.96 -7.35
CA GLN A 242 4.49 37.68 -8.38
C GLN A 242 4.82 39.11 -7.95
N THR A 243 3.86 39.81 -7.33
CA THR A 243 4.08 41.17 -6.82
C THR A 243 5.14 41.19 -5.71
N ALA A 244 5.03 40.30 -4.73
CA ALA A 244 6.01 40.21 -3.63
C ALA A 244 7.41 39.82 -4.14
N ALA A 245 7.50 38.81 -5.00
CA ALA A 245 8.76 38.35 -5.56
C ALA A 245 9.44 39.41 -6.45
N ALA A 246 8.67 40.15 -7.26
CA ALA A 246 9.20 41.24 -8.08
C ALA A 246 9.77 42.38 -7.22
N GLU A 247 9.09 42.71 -6.12
CA GLU A 247 9.55 43.72 -5.17
C GLU A 247 10.83 43.28 -4.44
N LEU A 248 10.88 42.04 -3.95
CA LEU A 248 12.06 41.48 -3.29
C LEU A 248 13.25 41.36 -4.23
N HIS A 249 13.01 40.93 -5.47
CA HIS A 249 14.03 40.92 -6.53
C HIS A 249 14.60 42.32 -6.76
N ARG A 250 13.74 43.33 -6.92
CA ARG A 250 14.15 44.73 -7.11
C ARG A 250 15.00 45.24 -5.95
N ARG A 251 14.60 44.97 -4.70
CA ARG A 251 15.36 45.30 -3.49
C ARG A 251 16.72 44.62 -3.47
N ALA A 252 16.77 43.32 -3.78
CA ALA A 252 18.02 42.56 -3.84
C ALA A 252 18.98 43.11 -4.89
N THR A 253 18.48 43.42 -6.10
CA THR A 253 19.29 44.04 -7.16
C THR A 253 19.80 45.43 -6.74
N SER A 254 18.96 46.29 -6.15
CA SER A 254 19.39 47.64 -5.75
C SER A 254 20.44 47.65 -4.63
N SER A 255 20.43 46.62 -3.77
CA SER A 255 21.40 46.46 -2.69
C SER A 255 22.65 45.65 -3.12
N GLY A 256 22.80 45.34 -4.41
CA GLY A 256 23.95 44.59 -4.94
C GLY A 256 23.96 43.09 -4.60
N ASN A 257 22.85 42.53 -4.12
CA ASN A 257 22.72 41.11 -3.76
C ASN A 257 22.27 40.27 -4.97
N GLU A 258 23.09 40.20 -6.02
CA GLU A 258 22.74 39.55 -7.29
C GLU A 258 22.33 38.08 -7.14
N ARG A 259 23.06 37.31 -6.32
CA ARG A 259 22.76 35.90 -6.07
C ARG A 259 21.39 35.72 -5.39
N LEU A 260 21.03 36.60 -4.47
CA LEU A 260 19.71 36.59 -3.82
C LEU A 260 18.61 36.97 -4.80
N ALA A 261 18.85 37.98 -5.64
CA ALA A 261 17.92 38.37 -6.70
C ALA A 261 17.64 37.19 -7.65
N LEU A 262 18.68 36.50 -8.13
CA LEU A 262 18.54 35.30 -8.97
C LEU A 262 17.73 34.20 -8.26
N LEU A 263 18.04 33.90 -7.00
CA LEU A 263 17.30 32.91 -6.21
C LEU A 263 15.79 33.25 -6.12
N ILE A 264 15.45 34.52 -5.86
CA ILE A 264 14.06 34.97 -5.76
C ILE A 264 13.34 34.84 -7.11
N ARG A 265 13.99 35.27 -8.20
CA ARG A 265 13.44 35.19 -9.56
C ARG A 265 13.20 33.74 -9.99
N ASP A 266 14.19 32.89 -9.76
CA ASP A 266 14.21 31.50 -10.23
C ASP A 266 13.44 30.55 -9.29
N TRP A 267 12.89 31.07 -8.17
CA TRP A 267 12.03 30.29 -7.28
C TRP A 267 10.73 29.82 -7.96
N ARG A 268 10.28 30.49 -9.01
CA ARG A 268 9.08 30.11 -9.76
C ARG A 268 9.31 28.78 -10.50
N LEU A 269 8.39 27.83 -10.30
CA LEU A 269 8.38 26.59 -11.10
C LEU A 269 8.00 26.89 -12.56
N PRO A 270 8.59 26.17 -13.54
CA PRO A 270 8.20 26.29 -14.93
C PRO A 270 6.74 25.85 -15.15
N ASP A 271 6.15 26.23 -16.30
CA ASP A 271 4.84 25.70 -16.69
C ASP A 271 4.94 24.18 -16.91
N GLU A 272 3.93 23.44 -16.47
CA GLU A 272 3.83 21.98 -16.60
C GLU A 272 3.32 21.56 -17.99
N ALA A 273 3.52 22.42 -19.00
CA ALA A 273 3.06 22.16 -20.36
C ALA A 273 3.82 20.98 -20.97
N GLY A 274 3.26 19.78 -20.82
CA GLY A 274 3.83 18.54 -21.38
C GLY A 274 4.81 17.82 -20.47
N ARG A 275 4.98 18.22 -19.21
CA ARG A 275 5.82 17.52 -18.22
C ARG A 275 5.20 17.58 -16.83
N THR A 276 5.40 16.53 -16.03
CA THR A 276 5.05 16.53 -14.60
C THR A 276 6.30 16.89 -13.79
N LEU A 277 6.12 17.63 -12.69
CA LEU A 277 7.20 18.05 -11.80
C LEU A 277 7.17 17.26 -10.50
N ALA A 278 8.33 16.85 -10.02
CA ALA A 278 8.55 16.43 -8.64
C ALA A 278 9.60 17.36 -8.01
N VAL A 279 9.31 17.88 -6.83
CA VAL A 279 10.13 18.91 -6.19
C VAL A 279 11.01 18.30 -5.10
N THR A 280 12.21 18.83 -4.96
CA THR A 280 13.07 18.51 -3.82
C THR A 280 12.54 19.22 -2.59
N LEU A 281 12.35 18.46 -1.51
CA LEU A 281 11.92 19.00 -0.22
C LEU A 281 13.13 19.17 0.68
N PRO A 282 13.59 20.39 0.98
CA PRO A 282 14.63 20.57 1.98
C PRO A 282 14.11 20.15 3.37
N PRO A 283 14.99 19.74 4.30
CA PRO A 283 14.57 19.29 5.62
C PRO A 283 14.01 20.43 6.49
N LYS A 284 14.50 21.64 6.28
CA LYS A 284 14.09 22.88 6.97
C LYS A 284 14.41 24.09 6.10
N LEU A 285 13.84 25.23 6.47
CA LEU A 285 14.13 26.49 5.82
C LEU A 285 15.35 27.13 6.50
N GLU A 286 16.53 26.97 5.91
CA GLU A 286 17.78 27.55 6.41
C GLU A 286 18.25 28.72 5.55
N GLN A 287 18.74 29.76 6.23
CA GLN A 287 19.44 30.84 5.56
C GLN A 287 20.73 30.31 4.94
N PRO A 288 20.95 30.51 3.63
CA PRO A 288 22.20 30.15 3.00
C PRO A 288 23.39 30.91 3.62
N GLU A 289 24.52 30.21 3.81
CA GLU A 289 25.73 30.77 4.44
C GLU A 289 26.30 32.01 3.74
N TRP A 290 25.99 32.20 2.45
CA TRP A 290 26.43 33.34 1.66
C TRP A 290 25.58 34.61 1.89
N ILE A 291 24.50 34.55 2.67
CA ILE A 291 23.71 35.71 3.08
C ILE A 291 24.30 36.29 4.38
N LEU A 292 25.12 37.33 4.26
CA LEU A 292 25.92 37.87 5.37
C LEU A 292 25.54 39.29 5.80
N SER A 293 25.11 40.15 4.87
CA SER A 293 24.76 41.54 5.19
C SER A 293 23.38 41.63 5.85
N ALA A 294 23.20 42.61 6.74
CA ALA A 294 21.92 42.85 7.41
C ALA A 294 20.78 43.10 6.40
N ASP A 295 21.07 43.85 5.33
CA ASP A 295 20.12 44.10 4.24
C ASP A 295 19.70 42.81 3.52
N ALA A 296 20.67 41.92 3.20
CA ALA A 296 20.37 40.65 2.56
C ALA A 296 19.61 39.70 3.48
N GLN A 297 19.90 39.72 4.79
CA GLN A 297 19.17 38.96 5.81
C GLN A 297 17.71 39.44 5.93
N ALA A 298 17.47 40.75 5.88
CA ALA A 298 16.12 41.30 5.88
C ALA A 298 15.33 40.88 4.63
N ILE A 299 15.94 40.97 3.44
CA ILE A 299 15.31 40.52 2.18
C ILE A 299 15.04 39.02 2.22
N TRP A 300 15.98 38.23 2.76
CA TRP A 300 15.79 36.79 2.95
C TRP A 300 14.62 36.49 3.88
N SER A 301 14.50 37.18 5.01
CA SER A 301 13.37 37.02 5.94
C SER A 301 12.04 37.29 5.23
N ASP A 302 11.92 38.42 4.55
CA ASP A 302 10.71 38.78 3.80
C ASP A 302 10.39 37.77 2.69
N PHE A 303 11.41 37.21 2.04
CA PHE A 303 11.25 36.12 1.06
C PHE A 303 10.73 34.83 1.70
N CYS A 304 11.18 34.49 2.91
CA CYS A 304 10.68 33.35 3.66
C CYS A 304 9.21 33.55 4.06
N ASP A 305 8.84 34.77 4.48
CA ASP A 305 7.46 35.09 4.87
C ASP A 305 6.51 35.04 3.67
N ALA A 306 6.91 35.60 2.53
CA ALA A 306 6.16 35.47 1.27
C ALA A 306 5.97 34.00 0.83
N ARG A 307 7.00 33.16 1.04
CA ARG A 307 6.89 31.71 0.78
C ARG A 307 5.92 31.02 1.73
N ARG A 308 5.95 31.34 3.03
CA ARG A 308 5.01 30.77 4.02
C ARG A 308 3.56 31.16 3.71
N GLU A 309 3.30 32.41 3.36
CA GLU A 309 1.97 32.87 2.94
C GLU A 309 1.49 32.07 1.71
N ARG A 310 2.37 31.93 0.71
CA ARG A 310 2.08 31.13 -0.50
C ARG A 310 1.82 29.65 -0.17
N ALA A 311 2.59 29.08 0.74
CA ALA A 311 2.45 27.69 1.16
C ALA A 311 1.09 27.44 1.81
N ALA A 312 0.64 28.33 2.70
CA ALA A 312 -0.67 28.26 3.36
C ALA A 312 -1.83 28.37 2.34
N GLY A 313 -1.73 29.28 1.37
CA GLY A 313 -2.69 29.38 0.27
C GLY A 313 -2.72 28.13 -0.60
N THR A 314 -1.55 27.60 -0.96
CA THR A 314 -1.40 26.38 -1.76
C THR A 314 -1.96 25.15 -1.02
N PHE A 315 -1.79 25.09 0.31
CA PHE A 315 -2.32 24.02 1.14
C PHE A 315 -3.85 24.06 1.19
N SER A 316 -4.42 25.26 1.28
CA SER A 316 -5.88 25.46 1.20
C SER A 316 -6.44 24.98 -0.15
N MET A 317 -5.71 25.18 -1.25
CA MET A 317 -6.07 24.61 -2.56
C MET A 317 -5.96 23.08 -2.58
N ALA A 318 -4.94 22.49 -1.93
CA ALA A 318 -4.82 21.03 -1.81
C ALA A 318 -6.04 20.43 -1.08
N LEU A 319 -6.47 21.07 0.01
CA LEU A 319 -7.66 20.69 0.76
C LEU A 319 -8.94 20.84 -0.07
N ALA A 320 -9.08 21.94 -0.82
CA ALA A 320 -10.21 22.14 -1.72
C ALA A 320 -10.26 21.07 -2.83
N ALA A 321 -9.13 20.73 -3.44
CA ALA A 321 -9.03 19.67 -4.45
C ALA A 321 -9.43 18.30 -3.86
N ALA A 322 -8.96 17.97 -2.66
CA ALA A 322 -9.34 16.72 -1.99
C ALA A 322 -10.84 16.64 -1.68
N ARG A 323 -11.46 17.76 -1.30
CA ARG A 323 -12.90 17.88 -1.00
C ARG A 323 -13.79 17.93 -2.24
N ALA A 324 -13.24 18.25 -3.41
CA ALA A 324 -13.97 18.39 -4.67
C ALA A 324 -14.46 17.05 -5.24
N ARG A 325 -15.08 16.20 -4.40
CA ARG A 325 -15.70 14.93 -4.79
C ARG A 325 -17.01 15.22 -5.52
N GLY A 326 -17.22 14.57 -6.66
CA GLY A 326 -18.55 14.52 -7.28
C GLY A 326 -19.61 14.04 -6.27
N LYS A 327 -20.79 14.69 -6.26
CA LYS A 327 -21.92 14.25 -5.42
C LYS A 327 -22.28 12.79 -5.76
N PRO A 328 -22.55 11.92 -4.78
CA PRO A 328 -23.19 10.64 -5.07
C PRO A 328 -24.57 10.91 -5.71
N PRO A 329 -25.03 10.10 -6.68
CA PRO A 329 -26.36 10.26 -7.24
C PRO A 329 -27.41 10.18 -6.11
N ALA A 330 -28.43 11.04 -6.20
CA ALA A 330 -29.52 11.09 -5.24
C ALA A 330 -30.23 9.73 -5.19
N SER A 331 -30.70 9.32 -4.01
CA SER A 331 -31.27 8.00 -3.71
C SER A 331 -32.58 7.66 -4.45
N GLY A 332 -33.00 8.45 -5.44
CA GLY A 332 -34.24 8.28 -6.21
C GLY A 332 -34.08 7.57 -7.56
N ASP A 333 -32.87 7.36 -8.06
CA ASP A 333 -32.62 6.75 -9.38
C ASP A 333 -32.19 5.27 -9.28
N ARG A 334 -32.80 4.52 -8.36
CA ARG A 334 -32.66 3.04 -8.30
C ARG A 334 -33.70 2.40 -9.23
N GLY A 335 -33.52 2.59 -10.52
CA GLY A 335 -34.12 1.73 -11.55
C GLY A 335 -33.13 0.65 -11.95
N ASP A 336 -33.45 -0.61 -11.63
CA ASP A 336 -33.08 -1.85 -12.32
C ASP A 336 -31.81 -1.87 -13.19
N ALA A 337 -30.64 -1.71 -12.55
CA ALA A 337 -29.35 -2.09 -13.16
C ALA A 337 -28.45 -2.75 -12.10
N GLU A 338 -28.29 -4.07 -12.20
CA GLU A 338 -27.32 -4.87 -11.45
C GLU A 338 -25.86 -4.66 -11.91
N ASP A 339 -25.59 -3.69 -12.79
CA ASP A 339 -24.25 -3.18 -13.12
C ASP A 339 -23.91 -1.96 -12.25
N ALA A 340 -23.63 -2.16 -10.97
CA ALA A 340 -23.18 -1.07 -10.10
C ALA A 340 -21.69 -0.73 -10.31
N VAL A 341 -21.33 -0.36 -11.53
CA VAL A 341 -20.14 0.43 -11.83
C VAL A 341 -20.33 1.77 -11.14
N ARG A 342 -19.58 2.01 -10.05
CA ARG A 342 -19.53 3.35 -9.45
C ARG A 342 -19.08 4.33 -10.53
N PRO A 343 -19.86 5.37 -10.88
CA PRO A 343 -19.41 6.35 -11.86
C PRO A 343 -18.08 6.96 -11.42
N ALA A 344 -17.21 7.27 -12.38
CA ALA A 344 -15.94 7.95 -12.16
C ALA A 344 -16.20 9.21 -11.33
N MET A 345 -15.89 9.14 -10.04
CA MET A 345 -16.00 10.29 -9.16
C MET A 345 -15.08 11.36 -9.74
N GLN A 346 -15.59 12.59 -9.86
CA GLN A 346 -14.74 13.75 -10.10
C GLN A 346 -13.82 13.85 -8.87
N GLN A 347 -12.67 13.21 -8.92
CA GLN A 347 -11.67 13.16 -7.86
C GLN A 347 -10.46 13.91 -8.37
N GLN A 348 -9.91 14.79 -7.54
CA GLN A 348 -8.73 15.58 -7.85
C GLN A 348 -7.58 15.16 -6.92
N SER A 349 -7.39 13.84 -6.75
CA SER A 349 -6.46 13.30 -5.76
C SER A 349 -5.01 13.52 -6.19
N CYS A 350 -4.69 13.33 -7.47
CA CYS A 350 -3.38 13.65 -8.01
C CYS A 350 -3.11 15.16 -7.90
N ALA A 351 -4.11 16.01 -8.15
CA ALA A 351 -3.97 17.46 -7.99
C ALA A 351 -3.73 17.85 -6.52
N ALA A 352 -4.45 17.26 -5.57
CA ALA A 352 -4.28 17.49 -4.14
C ALA A 352 -2.88 17.08 -3.65
N VAL A 353 -2.39 15.89 -4.07
CA VAL A 353 -1.03 15.45 -3.79
C VAL A 353 0.00 16.42 -4.37
N ARG A 354 -0.15 16.82 -5.64
CA ARG A 354 0.78 17.78 -6.26
C ARG A 354 0.83 19.12 -5.51
N LEU A 355 -0.33 19.63 -5.08
CA LEU A 355 -0.41 20.88 -4.30
C LEU A 355 0.21 20.72 -2.90
N LEU A 356 0.01 19.57 -2.25
CA LEU A 356 0.64 19.25 -0.96
C LEU A 356 2.17 19.35 -1.03
N TYR A 357 2.79 18.78 -2.05
CA TYR A 357 4.25 18.85 -2.21
C TYR A 357 4.74 20.24 -2.61
N ARG A 358 3.93 21.02 -3.34
CA ARG A 358 4.22 22.44 -3.61
C ARG A 358 4.16 23.29 -2.34
N THR A 359 3.20 23.04 -1.45
CA THR A 359 3.18 23.63 -0.10
C THR A 359 4.49 23.33 0.62
N LEU A 360 4.94 22.08 0.63
CA LEU A 360 6.16 21.67 1.32
C LEU A 360 7.46 22.21 0.68
N ARG A 361 7.46 22.51 -0.62
CA ARG A 361 8.58 23.22 -1.25
C ARG A 361 8.68 24.65 -0.73
N ASP A 362 7.56 25.36 -0.69
CA ASP A 362 7.53 26.75 -0.26
C ASP A 362 7.77 26.87 1.25
N ASP A 363 7.11 26.05 2.06
CA ASP A 363 7.33 25.90 3.51
C ASP A 363 7.62 24.44 3.89
N PRO A 364 8.90 24.05 4.02
CA PRO A 364 9.31 22.70 4.37
C PRO A 364 8.93 22.26 5.78
N GLU A 365 8.54 23.20 6.64
CA GLU A 365 8.17 22.95 8.03
C GLU A 365 6.67 23.05 8.27
N HIS A 366 5.87 23.25 7.20
CA HIS A 366 4.41 23.34 7.28
C HIS A 366 3.80 22.07 7.90
N ALA A 367 3.44 22.17 9.19
CA ALA A 367 3.16 21.01 10.04
C ALA A 367 2.02 20.14 9.49
N GLN A 368 0.89 20.75 9.14
CA GLN A 368 -0.25 20.01 8.59
C GLN A 368 0.06 19.34 7.25
N ALA A 369 0.98 19.90 6.45
CA ALA A 369 1.34 19.33 5.17
C ALA A 369 2.31 18.15 5.36
N ARG A 370 3.25 18.26 6.31
CA ARG A 370 4.11 17.16 6.73
C ARG A 370 3.31 16.00 7.29
N GLU A 371 2.36 16.28 8.18
CA GLU A 371 1.48 15.25 8.72
C GLU A 371 0.62 14.63 7.62
N ALA A 372 -0.01 15.42 6.76
CA ALA A 372 -0.84 14.90 5.67
C ALA A 372 -0.04 14.01 4.69
N GLY A 373 1.22 14.37 4.45
CA GLY A 373 2.15 13.61 3.63
C GLY A 373 2.72 12.36 4.30
N GLY A 374 2.52 12.17 5.59
CA GLY A 374 2.93 10.97 6.32
C GLY A 374 4.21 11.12 7.14
N TRP A 375 4.76 12.32 7.29
CA TRP A 375 5.91 12.57 8.15
C TRP A 375 5.49 12.71 9.62
N VAL A 376 6.44 12.42 10.52
CA VAL A 376 6.29 12.61 11.96
C VAL A 376 7.47 13.40 12.50
N ARG A 377 7.25 14.14 13.60
CA ARG A 377 8.31 14.94 14.22
C ARG A 377 9.10 14.12 15.25
N ARG A 378 10.43 14.09 15.11
CA ARG A 378 11.37 13.48 16.06
C ARG A 378 12.65 14.31 16.15
N GLY A 379 13.13 14.56 17.36
CA GLY A 379 14.38 15.31 17.57
C GLY A 379 14.41 16.71 16.92
N GLY A 380 13.25 17.35 16.77
CA GLY A 380 13.12 18.65 16.10
C GLY A 380 12.99 18.57 14.57
N SER A 381 13.16 17.39 13.95
CA SER A 381 13.10 17.20 12.50
C SER A 381 11.86 16.43 12.06
N TRP A 382 11.43 16.68 10.83
CA TRP A 382 10.41 15.88 10.15
C TRP A 382 11.08 14.68 9.49
N VAL A 383 10.67 13.48 9.92
CA VAL A 383 11.22 12.21 9.45
C VAL A 383 10.10 11.27 9.06
N TRP A 384 10.43 10.24 8.29
CA TRP A 384 9.48 9.17 8.02
C TRP A 384 9.17 8.37 9.30
N PRO A 385 7.97 7.78 9.44
CA PRO A 385 7.62 6.94 10.58
C PRO A 385 8.61 5.79 10.81
N GLU A 386 9.17 5.23 9.74
CA GLU A 386 10.17 4.18 9.72
C GLU A 386 11.49 4.66 10.34
N ALA A 387 11.97 5.82 9.90
CA ALA A 387 13.12 6.51 10.49
C ALA A 387 12.86 6.89 11.96
N ALA A 388 11.67 7.38 12.29
CA ALA A 388 11.30 7.70 13.67
C ALA A 388 11.42 6.49 14.59
N ARG A 389 10.94 5.31 14.15
CA ARG A 389 11.07 4.04 14.88
C ARG A 389 12.54 3.67 15.14
N ARG A 390 13.45 3.98 14.22
CA ARG A 390 14.89 3.71 14.36
C ARG A 390 15.59 4.72 15.26
N LEU A 391 15.25 6.00 15.14
CA LEU A 391 15.72 7.05 16.05
C LEU A 391 15.28 6.78 17.49
N ASP A 392 14.05 6.31 17.70
CA ASP A 392 13.53 5.93 19.02
C ASP A 392 14.31 4.74 19.63
N LYS A 393 14.96 3.90 18.80
CA LYS A 393 15.89 2.84 19.23
C LYS A 393 17.34 3.34 19.43
N GLY A 394 17.63 4.59 19.11
CA GLY A 394 18.97 5.18 19.17
C GLY A 394 19.89 4.77 18.03
N GLU A 395 19.35 4.28 16.90
CA GLU A 395 20.13 4.05 15.68
C GLU A 395 20.60 5.38 15.06
N GLU A 396 21.67 5.32 14.28
CA GLU A 396 22.34 6.44 13.62
C GLU A 396 22.29 6.24 12.11
N TYR A 397 22.02 7.28 11.34
CA TYR A 397 21.95 7.21 9.87
C TYR A 397 23.09 7.96 9.21
N SER A 398 23.64 7.41 8.12
CA SER A 398 24.42 8.18 7.15
C SER A 398 24.13 7.72 5.72
N ALA A 399 24.21 8.63 4.76
CA ALA A 399 23.96 8.30 3.35
C ALA A 399 24.92 7.23 2.81
N ALA A 400 26.14 7.14 3.33
CA ALA A 400 27.14 6.18 2.89
C ALA A 400 26.96 4.77 3.48
N HIS A 401 26.27 4.62 4.61
CA HIS A 401 26.22 3.37 5.36
C HIS A 401 24.80 2.93 5.77
N GLY A 402 23.80 3.77 5.53
CA GLY A 402 22.44 3.57 5.99
C GLY A 402 22.32 3.66 7.51
N TRP A 403 21.28 3.02 8.06
CA TRP A 403 21.03 2.91 9.49
C TRP A 403 21.96 1.91 10.17
N LEU A 404 22.64 2.39 11.20
CA LEU A 404 23.58 1.65 12.04
C LEU A 404 23.13 1.67 13.50
N PRO A 405 23.41 0.61 14.28
CA PRO A 405 23.21 0.64 15.72
C PRO A 405 24.01 1.75 16.41
N LYS A 406 23.48 2.25 17.53
CA LYS A 406 24.05 3.33 18.34
C LYS A 406 25.58 3.22 18.53
N GLY A 407 26.29 4.32 18.29
CA GLY A 407 27.71 4.47 18.55
C GLY A 407 28.61 3.77 17.53
N ARG A 408 28.07 3.29 16.40
CA ARG A 408 28.85 2.63 15.35
C ARG A 408 29.22 3.57 14.22
N LEU A 409 28.46 4.64 13.98
CA LEU A 409 28.63 5.50 12.81
C LEU A 409 30.04 6.10 12.74
N ALA A 410 30.53 6.71 13.83
CA ALA A 410 31.86 7.32 13.87
C ALA A 410 33.00 6.35 13.50
N ARG A 411 32.87 5.07 13.84
CA ARG A 411 33.86 4.04 13.47
C ARG A 411 33.75 3.63 12.02
N TYR A 412 32.52 3.58 11.48
CA TYR A 412 32.30 3.33 10.06
C TYR A 412 32.90 4.44 9.20
N GLU A 413 32.74 5.70 9.61
CA GLU A 413 33.34 6.88 8.98
C GLU A 413 34.87 6.86 9.09
N ALA A 414 35.43 6.36 10.21
CA ALA A 414 36.86 6.15 10.38
C ALA A 414 37.43 4.94 9.60
N GLY A 415 36.63 4.28 8.77
CA GLY A 415 37.07 3.18 7.91
C GLY A 415 37.13 1.80 8.59
N ASP A 416 36.45 1.62 9.73
CA ASP A 416 36.25 0.31 10.34
C ASP A 416 34.90 -0.31 9.93
N ARG A 417 34.77 -1.63 10.01
CA ARG A 417 33.53 -2.37 9.75
C ARG A 417 33.28 -3.38 10.85
N TYR A 418 32.01 -3.55 11.22
CA TYR A 418 31.60 -4.53 12.21
C TYR A 418 31.05 -5.78 11.53
N VAL A 419 31.84 -6.85 11.51
CA VAL A 419 31.54 -8.08 10.78
C VAL A 419 31.60 -9.26 11.74
N ARG A 420 30.50 -10.04 11.81
CA ARG A 420 30.39 -11.25 12.66
C ARG A 420 30.88 -11.05 14.10
N GLY A 421 30.50 -9.93 14.71
CA GLY A 421 30.82 -9.63 16.12
C GLY A 421 32.17 -8.95 16.34
N ARG A 422 32.97 -8.71 15.30
CA ARG A 422 34.32 -8.14 15.41
C ARG A 422 34.48 -6.89 14.55
N TRP A 423 35.33 -5.98 15.00
CA TRP A 423 35.75 -4.83 14.22
C TRP A 423 36.96 -5.18 13.36
N MET A 424 36.96 -4.73 12.12
CA MET A 424 38.07 -4.88 11.17
C MET A 424 38.15 -3.68 10.24
N LYS A 425 39.24 -3.54 9.47
CA LYS A 425 39.36 -2.45 8.50
C LYS A 425 38.44 -2.68 7.29
N ALA A 426 37.88 -1.59 6.76
CA ALA A 426 36.99 -1.64 5.60
C ALA A 426 37.68 -2.24 4.37
N SER A 427 38.97 -1.96 4.17
CA SER A 427 39.78 -2.55 3.09
C SER A 427 39.93 -4.07 3.24
N GLU A 428 40.14 -4.56 4.46
CA GLU A 428 40.24 -6.00 4.74
C GLU A 428 38.89 -6.72 4.57
N ASP A 429 37.77 -6.04 4.85
CA ASP A 429 36.43 -6.59 4.65
C ASP A 429 36.07 -6.63 3.16
N ALA A 430 36.40 -5.57 2.42
CA ALA A 430 36.18 -5.47 0.98
C ALA A 430 37.00 -6.48 0.16
N ALA A 431 38.18 -6.86 0.63
CA ALA A 431 39.04 -7.84 -0.06
C ALA A 431 38.50 -9.28 -0.03
N LYS A 432 37.47 -9.57 0.78
CA LYS A 432 36.93 -10.92 0.94
C LYS A 432 35.73 -11.14 0.01
N PRO A 433 35.76 -12.15 -0.87
CA PRO A 433 34.59 -12.53 -1.66
C PRO A 433 33.40 -12.87 -0.74
N ARG A 434 32.19 -12.47 -1.15
CA ARG A 434 30.96 -12.71 -0.39
C ARG A 434 29.94 -13.48 -1.21
N THR A 435 29.20 -14.34 -0.52
CA THR A 435 27.98 -14.95 -1.02
C THR A 435 26.78 -14.17 -0.51
N LEU A 436 25.63 -14.26 -1.17
CA LEU A 436 24.39 -13.60 -0.70
C LEU A 436 24.02 -13.95 0.75
N SER A 437 24.17 -15.22 1.14
CA SER A 437 23.92 -15.67 2.53
C SER A 437 24.79 -14.95 3.58
N HIS A 438 25.92 -14.40 3.15
CA HIS A 438 26.83 -13.61 3.97
C HIS A 438 27.09 -12.22 3.34
N GLY A 439 26.11 -11.69 2.60
CA GLY A 439 26.20 -10.39 1.95
C GLY A 439 26.32 -9.25 2.97
N TRP A 440 26.76 -8.09 2.51
CA TRP A 440 26.61 -6.87 3.27
C TRP A 440 25.12 -6.55 3.43
N LYS A 441 24.77 -6.01 4.59
CA LYS A 441 23.41 -5.56 4.89
C LYS A 441 23.45 -4.06 5.09
N CYS A 442 22.62 -3.34 4.33
CA CYS A 442 22.42 -1.91 4.47
C CYS A 442 20.92 -1.66 4.62
N ASN A 443 20.54 -0.72 5.48
CA ASN A 443 19.15 -0.31 5.63
C ASN A 443 19.04 1.18 5.36
N SER A 444 18.13 1.59 4.50
CA SER A 444 17.70 2.98 4.37
C SER A 444 16.40 3.21 5.15
N ASP A 445 15.74 4.35 4.94
CA ASP A 445 14.45 4.64 5.57
C ASP A 445 13.39 3.63 5.12
N HIS A 446 13.37 3.29 3.83
CA HIS A 446 12.32 2.44 3.25
C HIS A 446 12.82 1.11 2.68
N TRP A 447 14.14 0.87 2.54
CA TRP A 447 14.68 -0.39 2.02
C TRP A 447 15.60 -1.12 2.99
N GLN A 448 15.55 -2.45 2.92
CA GLN A 448 16.56 -3.35 3.43
C GLN A 448 17.28 -3.99 2.24
N ILE A 449 18.58 -3.75 2.15
CA ILE A 449 19.42 -4.19 1.04
C ILE A 449 20.38 -5.27 1.50
N VAL A 450 20.44 -6.37 0.75
CA VAL A 450 21.50 -7.39 0.86
C VAL A 450 22.35 -7.33 -0.39
N SER A 451 23.68 -7.29 -0.24
CA SER A 451 24.56 -7.08 -1.38
C SER A 451 25.85 -7.89 -1.35
N THR A 452 26.30 -8.36 -2.51
CA THR A 452 27.68 -8.81 -2.76
C THR A 452 28.53 -7.74 -3.47
N ALA A 453 27.90 -6.68 -4.01
CA ALA A 453 28.57 -5.55 -4.65
C ALA A 453 29.20 -4.58 -3.65
N SER A 454 30.10 -3.71 -4.13
CA SER A 454 30.86 -2.76 -3.31
C SER A 454 29.96 -1.85 -2.44
N HIS A 455 30.52 -1.31 -1.35
CA HIS A 455 29.81 -0.36 -0.49
C HIS A 455 29.39 0.92 -1.22
N GLU A 456 30.18 1.36 -2.20
CA GLU A 456 29.88 2.52 -3.04
C GLU A 456 28.65 2.24 -3.91
N SER A 457 28.59 1.06 -4.51
CA SER A 457 27.44 0.62 -5.31
C SER A 457 26.19 0.45 -4.45
N ILE A 458 26.33 -0.03 -3.21
CA ILE A 458 25.23 -0.09 -2.24
C ILE A 458 24.71 1.32 -1.91
N ALA A 459 25.60 2.27 -1.64
CA ALA A 459 25.20 3.64 -1.31
C ALA A 459 24.49 4.33 -2.50
N LEU A 460 24.94 4.09 -3.73
CA LEU A 460 24.26 4.55 -4.94
C LEU A 460 22.86 3.92 -5.10
N LEU A 461 22.74 2.61 -4.87
CA LEU A 461 21.43 1.95 -4.91
C LEU A 461 20.47 2.54 -3.86
N VAL A 462 20.93 2.76 -2.62
CA VAL A 462 20.13 3.42 -1.58
C VAL A 462 19.64 4.78 -2.06
N LEU A 463 20.54 5.60 -2.62
CA LEU A 463 20.20 6.93 -3.11
C LEU A 463 19.10 6.87 -4.17
N TYR A 464 19.25 6.03 -5.18
CA TYR A 464 18.28 5.93 -6.27
C TYR A 464 16.94 5.31 -5.83
N LEU A 465 16.92 4.36 -4.89
CA LEU A 465 15.69 3.79 -4.34
C LEU A 465 14.91 4.82 -3.50
N GLU A 466 15.59 5.53 -2.60
CA GLU A 466 14.96 6.58 -1.78
C GLU A 466 14.45 7.75 -2.64
N GLU A 467 15.20 8.10 -3.69
CA GLU A 467 14.77 9.07 -4.69
C GLU A 467 13.55 8.58 -5.46
N SER A 468 13.54 7.31 -5.89
CA SER A 468 12.38 6.68 -6.54
C SER A 468 11.14 6.80 -5.67
N HIS A 469 11.25 6.47 -4.37
CA HIS A 469 10.13 6.59 -3.43
C HIS A 469 9.62 8.04 -3.32
N SER A 470 10.53 8.99 -3.12
CA SER A 470 10.20 10.40 -2.98
C SER A 470 9.47 10.94 -4.21
N ILE A 471 9.97 10.63 -5.40
CA ILE A 471 9.38 11.06 -6.67
C ILE A 471 8.06 10.34 -6.93
N TRP A 472 8.03 9.01 -6.83
CA TRP A 472 6.84 8.21 -7.07
C TRP A 472 5.68 8.66 -6.17
N ARG A 473 5.94 9.04 -4.92
CA ARG A 473 4.94 9.59 -4.01
C ARG A 473 4.34 10.91 -4.47
N GLN A 474 5.08 11.73 -5.22
CA GLN A 474 4.59 12.99 -5.79
C GLN A 474 3.76 12.76 -7.05
N ILE A 475 4.18 11.80 -7.87
CA ILE A 475 3.60 11.53 -9.19
C ILE A 475 2.39 10.61 -9.10
N PHE A 476 2.52 9.54 -8.31
CA PHE A 476 1.55 8.45 -8.15
C PHE A 476 1.02 8.33 -6.72
N GLY A 477 1.27 9.28 -5.82
CA GLY A 477 0.85 9.19 -4.41
C GLY A 477 -0.66 8.92 -4.21
N ALA A 478 -1.49 9.41 -5.13
CA ALA A 478 -2.94 9.16 -5.15
C ALA A 478 -3.30 7.68 -5.39
N PHE A 479 -2.39 6.87 -5.96
CA PHE A 479 -2.52 5.42 -5.99
C PHE A 479 -2.44 4.81 -4.59
N SER A 480 -1.52 5.28 -3.74
CA SER A 480 -1.25 4.67 -2.43
C SER A 480 -2.24 5.08 -1.34
N ILE A 481 -2.87 6.26 -1.47
CA ILE A 481 -3.76 6.83 -0.46
C ILE A 481 -5.18 6.91 -1.04
N PRO A 482 -6.14 6.14 -0.53
CA PRO A 482 -7.53 6.27 -0.95
C PRO A 482 -8.02 7.71 -0.81
N PRO A 483 -8.85 8.23 -1.74
CA PRO A 483 -9.33 9.62 -1.71
C PRO A 483 -9.97 10.01 -0.37
N ALA A 484 -10.71 9.06 0.23
CA ALA A 484 -11.32 9.21 1.53
C ALA A 484 -10.33 9.49 2.66
N GLU A 485 -9.19 8.83 2.60
CA GLU A 485 -8.12 8.95 3.59
C GLU A 485 -7.24 10.17 3.31
N LEU A 486 -7.00 10.50 2.03
CA LEU A 486 -6.25 11.70 1.64
C LEU A 486 -6.92 12.97 2.19
N GLU A 487 -8.24 13.10 2.03
CA GLU A 487 -9.00 14.22 2.60
C GLU A 487 -8.87 14.28 4.13
N LYS A 488 -9.04 13.14 4.83
CA LYS A 488 -8.89 13.09 6.29
C LYS A 488 -7.50 13.50 6.74
N ARG A 489 -6.45 13.08 6.02
CA ARG A 489 -5.06 13.44 6.29
C ARG A 489 -4.82 14.93 6.13
N LEU A 490 -5.29 15.53 5.04
CA LEU A 490 -5.20 16.98 4.81
C LEU A 490 -5.98 17.79 5.86
N GLU A 491 -7.02 17.21 6.46
CA GLU A 491 -7.77 17.83 7.56
C GLU A 491 -7.15 17.58 8.96
N GLY A 492 -5.99 16.94 9.04
CA GLY A 492 -5.31 16.63 10.31
C GLY A 492 -5.95 15.49 11.11
N ARG A 493 -6.78 14.66 10.47
CA ARG A 493 -7.53 13.55 11.12
C ARG A 493 -7.07 12.15 10.72
N GLY A 494 -6.09 12.05 9.82
CA GLY A 494 -5.59 10.78 9.29
C GLY A 494 -4.68 10.03 10.27
N ARG A 495 -4.53 8.71 10.06
CA ARG A 495 -3.55 7.90 10.80
C ARG A 495 -2.41 7.48 9.89
N ILE A 496 -1.20 7.53 10.44
CA ILE A 496 0.04 7.18 9.74
C ILE A 496 0.72 6.10 10.56
N ALA A 497 1.09 5.00 9.90
CA ALA A 497 1.81 3.90 10.51
C ALA A 497 3.10 3.66 9.73
N ALA A 498 4.17 3.35 10.47
CA ALA A 498 5.41 2.88 9.89
C ALA A 498 5.20 1.50 9.27
N ARG A 499 5.73 1.32 8.07
CA ARG A 499 5.71 0.08 7.29
C ARG A 499 6.99 -0.71 7.53
N ASP A 500 6.95 -1.96 7.09
CA ASP A 500 8.18 -2.74 6.97
C ASP A 500 8.94 -2.28 5.71
N PRO A 501 10.28 -2.31 5.75
CA PRO A 501 11.07 -1.88 4.61
C PRO A 501 10.91 -2.85 3.43
N PHE A 502 10.92 -2.30 2.22
CA PHE A 502 11.01 -3.05 0.98
C PHE A 502 12.33 -3.84 0.92
N ALA A 503 12.32 -5.01 0.30
CA ALA A 503 13.54 -5.79 0.11
C ALA A 503 14.19 -5.48 -1.24
N ALA A 504 15.51 -5.32 -1.24
CA ALA A 504 16.31 -5.26 -2.47
C ALA A 504 17.61 -6.08 -2.34
N VAL A 505 18.06 -6.60 -3.47
CA VAL A 505 19.32 -7.34 -3.60
C VAL A 505 20.19 -6.69 -4.67
N LEU A 506 21.46 -6.49 -4.35
CA LEU A 506 22.47 -5.98 -5.29
C LEU A 506 23.62 -6.98 -5.45
N LEU A 507 23.76 -7.53 -6.64
CA LEU A 507 24.81 -8.50 -6.95
C LEU A 507 26.04 -7.81 -7.55
N ALA A 508 27.21 -8.37 -7.31
CA ALA A 508 28.48 -7.76 -7.70
C ALA A 508 28.66 -7.65 -9.21
N ASN A 509 27.96 -8.48 -10.00
CA ASN A 509 28.06 -8.53 -11.46
C ASN A 509 26.88 -9.30 -12.06
N ARG A 510 26.74 -9.22 -13.38
CA ARG A 510 25.68 -9.90 -14.15
C ARG A 510 25.74 -11.42 -14.04
N LYS A 511 26.95 -11.99 -14.00
CA LYS A 511 27.12 -13.45 -13.89
C LYS A 511 26.52 -13.98 -12.59
N GLU A 512 26.75 -13.30 -11.47
CA GLU A 512 26.11 -13.62 -10.19
C GLU A 512 24.59 -13.45 -10.28
N TYR A 513 24.10 -12.37 -10.90
CA TYR A 513 22.67 -12.14 -11.09
C TYR A 513 21.96 -13.26 -11.83
N VAL A 514 22.47 -13.65 -13.00
CA VAL A 514 21.91 -14.77 -13.76
C VAL A 514 21.99 -16.06 -12.94
N ALA A 515 23.13 -16.36 -12.32
CA ALA A 515 23.30 -17.59 -11.54
C ALA A 515 22.33 -17.70 -10.34
N GLN A 516 21.94 -16.58 -9.72
CA GLN A 516 21.00 -16.58 -8.60
C GLN A 516 19.55 -16.66 -9.06
N MET A 517 19.22 -16.04 -10.19
CA MET A 517 17.83 -15.85 -10.61
C MET A 517 17.36 -16.81 -11.70
N GLU A 518 18.25 -17.44 -12.47
CA GLU A 518 17.88 -18.28 -13.62
C GLU A 518 17.00 -19.47 -13.24
N ALA A 519 17.19 -20.03 -12.03
CA ALA A 519 16.34 -21.09 -11.51
C ALA A 519 14.90 -20.62 -11.18
N LEU A 520 14.71 -19.32 -10.95
CA LEU A 520 13.42 -18.70 -10.62
C LEU A 520 12.75 -18.10 -11.87
N GLU A 521 13.53 -17.48 -12.74
CA GLU A 521 13.11 -16.87 -13.99
C GLU A 521 14.08 -17.27 -15.10
N PRO A 522 13.74 -18.30 -15.92
CA PRO A 522 14.64 -18.82 -16.94
C PRO A 522 15.08 -17.80 -18.00
N THR A 523 14.33 -16.71 -18.17
CA THR A 523 14.66 -15.66 -19.14
C THR A 523 15.45 -14.48 -18.54
N ILE A 524 15.85 -14.58 -17.26
CA ILE A 524 16.48 -13.48 -16.51
C ILE A 524 17.76 -12.95 -17.13
N ALA A 525 18.47 -13.76 -17.93
CA ALA A 525 19.64 -13.27 -18.65
C ALA A 525 19.32 -12.10 -19.59
N ARG A 526 18.06 -11.89 -19.96
CA ARG A 526 17.64 -10.79 -20.86
C ARG A 526 17.34 -9.48 -20.12
N THR A 527 17.37 -9.46 -18.79
CA THR A 527 16.98 -8.30 -17.97
C THR A 527 18.20 -7.60 -17.35
N LEU A 528 18.06 -6.31 -17.06
CA LEU A 528 19.06 -5.49 -16.35
C LEU A 528 18.73 -5.34 -14.85
N GLY A 529 17.51 -5.71 -14.48
CA GLY A 529 16.98 -5.74 -13.12
C GLY A 529 15.64 -6.47 -13.17
N ILE A 530 15.11 -6.84 -12.00
CA ILE A 530 13.74 -7.37 -11.90
C ILE A 530 13.16 -7.10 -10.52
N TYR A 531 11.92 -6.64 -10.45
CA TYR A 531 11.08 -6.80 -9.27
C TYR A 531 10.43 -8.18 -9.28
N TRP A 532 10.84 -9.05 -8.36
CA TRP A 532 10.30 -10.39 -8.23
C TRP A 532 9.18 -10.43 -7.19
N SER A 533 7.94 -10.36 -7.69
CA SER A 533 6.73 -10.33 -6.87
C SER A 533 6.61 -11.50 -5.88
N PRO A 534 6.93 -12.77 -6.21
CA PRO A 534 6.79 -13.88 -5.25
C PRO A 534 7.61 -13.73 -3.95
N THR A 535 8.72 -12.99 -3.97
CA THR A 535 9.53 -12.73 -2.77
C THR A 535 9.53 -11.27 -2.34
N HIS A 536 8.72 -10.41 -2.99
CA HIS A 536 8.69 -8.96 -2.75
C HIS A 536 10.11 -8.34 -2.74
N THR A 537 10.92 -8.69 -3.74
CA THR A 537 12.34 -8.29 -3.77
C THR A 537 12.70 -7.71 -5.12
N ALA A 538 13.28 -6.50 -5.12
CA ALA A 538 13.91 -5.92 -6.30
C ALA A 538 15.38 -6.39 -6.42
N TRP A 539 15.74 -6.98 -7.56
CA TRP A 539 17.05 -7.56 -7.81
C TRP A 539 17.80 -6.76 -8.87
N PHE A 540 19.02 -6.37 -8.53
CA PHE A 540 19.92 -5.58 -9.38
C PHE A 540 21.32 -6.19 -9.40
N PHE A 541 22.15 -5.73 -10.32
CA PHE A 541 23.58 -6.01 -10.31
C PHE A 541 24.40 -4.77 -10.66
N ASP A 542 25.66 -4.76 -10.22
CA ASP A 542 26.61 -3.72 -10.58
C ASP A 542 27.30 -4.05 -11.91
N SER A 543 26.98 -3.30 -12.93
CA SER A 543 27.54 -3.42 -14.28
C SER A 543 28.93 -2.77 -14.42
N LYS A 544 29.42 -2.01 -13.42
CA LYS A 544 30.81 -1.49 -13.42
C LYS A 544 31.86 -2.59 -13.39
N ALA A 545 31.51 -3.76 -12.84
CA ALA A 545 32.44 -4.86 -12.63
C ALA A 545 32.78 -5.64 -13.93
N GLN A 546 32.12 -5.36 -15.05
CA GLN A 546 32.40 -5.99 -16.34
C GLN A 546 32.67 -4.94 -17.42
N HIS A 547 33.94 -4.70 -17.72
CA HIS A 547 34.36 -4.30 -19.06
C HIS A 547 34.81 -5.57 -19.79
N ASP A 548 33.84 -6.35 -20.27
CA ASP A 548 34.10 -7.42 -21.22
C ASP A 548 33.92 -6.86 -22.64
N PRO A 549 34.98 -6.73 -23.45
CA PRO A 549 34.90 -6.17 -24.80
C PRO A 549 34.09 -7.04 -25.78
N ALA A 550 33.59 -8.20 -25.36
CA ALA A 550 32.65 -9.02 -26.15
C ALA A 550 31.17 -8.73 -25.84
N ASP A 551 30.86 -7.97 -24.78
CA ASP A 551 29.50 -7.65 -24.30
C ASP A 551 29.23 -6.13 -24.43
N ASP A 552 29.60 -5.55 -25.59
CA ASP A 552 29.51 -4.12 -25.95
C ASP A 552 28.09 -3.52 -25.88
N ALA A 553 27.05 -4.33 -25.65
CA ALA A 553 25.67 -3.87 -25.57
C ALA A 553 25.34 -3.14 -24.26
N PHE A 554 26.12 -3.34 -23.18
CA PHE A 554 25.80 -2.84 -21.84
C PHE A 554 27.04 -2.32 -21.11
N SER A 555 27.68 -1.28 -21.67
CA SER A 555 28.78 -0.57 -21.02
C SER A 555 28.25 0.60 -20.18
N GLY A 556 28.03 0.37 -18.88
CA GLY A 556 27.60 1.43 -17.96
C GLY A 556 27.63 0.90 -16.53
N GLY A 557 27.87 1.74 -15.52
CA GLY A 557 27.72 1.32 -14.13
C GLY A 557 26.26 1.08 -13.74
N LEU A 558 25.97 0.89 -12.44
CA LEU A 558 24.59 0.80 -11.93
C LEU A 558 23.67 1.87 -12.57
N GLU A 559 22.77 1.45 -13.45
CA GLU A 559 21.94 2.36 -14.26
C GLU A 559 20.71 2.82 -13.48
N SER A 560 20.62 4.12 -13.19
CA SER A 560 19.51 4.70 -12.43
C SER A 560 18.16 4.45 -13.08
N THR A 561 18.09 4.46 -14.42
CA THR A 561 16.87 4.17 -15.20
C THR A 561 16.25 2.82 -14.85
N THR A 562 17.07 1.76 -14.80
CA THR A 562 16.61 0.41 -14.42
C THR A 562 16.14 0.38 -12.97
N ILE A 563 16.81 1.10 -12.07
CA ILE A 563 16.38 1.20 -10.66
C ILE A 563 15.02 1.91 -10.56
N TYR A 564 14.84 3.05 -11.24
CA TYR A 564 13.55 3.76 -11.25
C TYR A 564 12.43 2.87 -11.81
N HIS A 565 12.71 2.07 -12.85
CA HIS A 565 11.75 1.13 -13.42
C HIS A 565 11.31 0.05 -12.41
N GLU A 566 12.26 -0.72 -11.89
CA GLU A 566 11.94 -1.85 -11.00
C GLU A 566 11.42 -1.38 -9.64
N ALA A 567 11.93 -0.26 -9.11
CA ALA A 567 11.40 0.34 -7.89
C ALA A 567 9.95 0.79 -8.08
N THR A 568 9.57 1.23 -9.29
CA THR A 568 8.18 1.62 -9.58
C THR A 568 7.24 0.42 -9.49
N HIS A 569 7.62 -0.73 -10.08
CA HIS A 569 6.87 -1.98 -9.93
C HIS A 569 6.70 -2.37 -8.46
N GLN A 570 7.81 -2.34 -7.71
CA GLN A 570 7.81 -2.63 -6.28
C GLN A 570 6.86 -1.71 -5.49
N LEU A 571 6.96 -0.39 -5.72
CA LEU A 571 6.13 0.60 -5.03
C LEU A 571 4.64 0.43 -5.35
N PHE A 572 4.27 0.13 -6.58
CA PHE A 572 2.87 -0.17 -6.90
C PHE A 572 2.38 -1.48 -6.26
N ALA A 573 3.20 -2.52 -6.26
CA ALA A 573 2.84 -3.85 -5.74
C ALA A 573 2.68 -3.87 -4.22
N GLU A 574 3.50 -3.12 -3.49
CA GLU A 574 3.66 -3.27 -2.03
C GLU A 574 3.13 -2.09 -1.20
N THR A 575 2.86 -0.91 -1.79
CA THR A 575 2.39 0.26 -1.00
C THR A 575 0.90 0.23 -0.63
N ARG A 576 0.15 -0.73 -1.17
CA ARG A 576 -1.26 -0.99 -0.84
C ARG A 576 -1.58 -2.47 -1.00
N VAL A 577 -2.74 -2.88 -0.50
CA VAL A 577 -3.25 -4.23 -0.79
C VAL A 577 -3.59 -4.33 -2.27
N THR A 578 -2.97 -5.29 -2.95
CA THR A 578 -3.11 -5.58 -4.37
C THR A 578 -3.72 -6.97 -4.59
N SER A 579 -4.33 -7.18 -5.75
CA SER A 579 -4.88 -8.46 -6.17
C SER A 579 -3.77 -9.34 -6.75
N PRO A 580 -3.75 -10.66 -6.46
CA PRO A 580 -2.84 -11.59 -7.12
C PRO A 580 -3.13 -11.73 -8.62
N LEU A 581 -4.26 -11.22 -9.10
CA LEU A 581 -4.66 -11.21 -10.51
C LEU A 581 -4.39 -9.87 -11.20
N ALA A 582 -3.65 -8.96 -10.56
CA ALA A 582 -3.32 -7.65 -11.12
C ALA A 582 -2.65 -7.79 -12.49
N GLY A 583 -3.28 -7.23 -13.53
CA GLY A 583 -2.78 -7.31 -14.91
C GLY A 583 -2.84 -8.71 -15.56
N GLU A 584 -3.31 -9.75 -14.86
CA GLU A 584 -3.37 -11.11 -15.44
C GLU A 584 -4.41 -11.23 -16.56
N ARG A 585 -5.49 -10.43 -16.52
CA ARG A 585 -6.59 -10.47 -17.49
C ARG A 585 -6.67 -9.27 -18.42
N PHE A 586 -6.46 -8.06 -17.90
CA PHE A 586 -6.64 -6.82 -18.64
C PHE A 586 -5.63 -5.77 -18.17
N GLY A 587 -5.25 -4.88 -19.07
CA GLY A 587 -4.51 -3.66 -18.73
C GLY A 587 -3.07 -3.85 -18.28
N PHE A 588 -2.45 -5.01 -18.55
CA PHE A 588 -1.05 -5.27 -18.16
C PHE A 588 -0.09 -4.21 -18.72
N TRP A 589 -0.36 -3.73 -19.93
CA TRP A 589 0.41 -2.67 -20.59
C TRP A 589 0.61 -1.42 -19.70
N ALA A 590 -0.38 -1.06 -18.87
CA ALA A 590 -0.33 0.15 -18.06
C ALA A 590 0.60 0.00 -16.85
N ILE A 591 0.80 -1.23 -16.35
CA ILE A 591 1.78 -1.54 -15.30
C ILE A 591 3.18 -1.21 -15.82
N GLU A 592 3.52 -1.76 -16.98
CA GLU A 592 4.79 -1.50 -17.67
C GLU A 592 4.93 -0.02 -18.09
N ALA A 593 3.83 0.58 -18.58
CA ALA A 593 3.81 1.99 -18.97
C ALA A 593 4.17 2.94 -17.82
N ALA A 594 3.66 2.67 -16.60
CA ALA A 594 3.95 3.49 -15.44
C ALA A 594 5.42 3.38 -15.00
N ALA A 595 6.02 2.20 -15.11
CA ALA A 595 7.45 2.01 -14.87
C ALA A 595 8.30 2.70 -15.94
N CYS A 596 7.96 2.55 -17.22
CA CYS A 596 8.61 3.26 -18.33
C CYS A 596 8.46 4.79 -18.23
N PHE A 597 7.38 5.30 -17.65
CA PHE A 597 7.23 6.74 -17.40
C PHE A 597 8.29 7.25 -16.42
N MET A 598 8.65 6.47 -15.40
CA MET A 598 9.68 6.84 -14.42
C MET A 598 11.10 6.82 -15.01
N GLU A 599 11.33 6.09 -16.11
CA GLU A 599 12.59 6.14 -16.87
C GLU A 599 12.86 7.51 -17.51
N SER A 600 11.83 8.34 -17.69
CA SER A 600 11.96 9.67 -18.32
C SER A 600 12.43 10.77 -17.36
N LEU A 601 12.86 10.40 -16.15
CA LEU A 601 13.32 11.33 -15.13
C LEU A 601 14.49 12.19 -15.60
N GLN A 602 14.38 13.50 -15.36
CA GLN A 602 15.42 14.48 -15.64
C GLN A 602 15.60 15.41 -14.44
N ALA A 603 16.81 15.49 -13.91
CA ALA A 603 17.17 16.35 -12.78
C ALA A 603 17.11 17.83 -13.17
N THR A 604 16.68 18.68 -12.24
CA THR A 604 16.63 20.14 -12.37
C THR A 604 17.02 20.81 -11.05
N ASP A 605 17.26 22.12 -11.07
CA ASP A 605 17.62 22.88 -9.87
C ASP A 605 16.53 22.88 -8.78
N PHE A 606 15.27 22.59 -9.14
CA PHE A 606 14.15 22.50 -8.20
C PHE A 606 13.77 21.07 -7.83
N GLY A 607 14.38 20.06 -8.44
CA GLY A 607 14.04 18.65 -8.29
C GLY A 607 14.11 17.90 -9.61
N TRP A 608 12.94 17.51 -10.13
CA TRP A 608 12.83 16.58 -11.25
C TRP A 608 11.69 16.95 -12.20
N THR A 609 11.88 16.63 -13.47
CA THR A 609 10.80 16.60 -14.48
C THR A 609 10.61 15.17 -14.98
N LEU A 610 9.36 14.81 -15.30
CA LEU A 610 9.00 13.51 -15.86
C LEU A 610 8.16 13.69 -17.13
N GLY A 611 8.44 12.81 -18.07
CA GLY A 611 7.86 12.76 -19.40
C GLY A 611 8.40 13.85 -20.33
N GLY A 612 7.59 14.20 -21.31
CA GLY A 612 7.98 14.95 -22.48
C GLY A 612 8.41 14.03 -23.62
N ILE A 613 7.97 14.38 -24.83
CA ILE A 613 8.20 13.59 -26.06
C ILE A 613 9.67 13.35 -26.41
N GLU A 614 10.58 14.11 -25.79
CA GLU A 614 12.03 14.06 -26.00
C GLU A 614 12.79 13.18 -24.97
N ASN A 615 12.11 12.66 -23.94
CA ASN A 615 12.76 11.99 -22.81
C ASN A 615 12.36 10.51 -22.70
N GLY A 616 13.19 9.73 -22.02
CA GLY A 616 12.98 8.30 -21.82
C GLY A 616 12.79 7.57 -23.15
N ARG A 617 11.76 6.74 -23.25
CA ARG A 617 11.43 6.00 -24.48
C ARG A 617 10.41 6.71 -25.38
N ALA A 618 9.95 7.91 -25.02
CA ALA A 618 8.98 8.66 -25.82
C ALA A 618 9.49 9.01 -27.24
N PRO A 619 10.80 9.30 -27.47
CA PRO A 619 11.32 9.49 -28.82
C PRO A 619 11.14 8.25 -29.71
N ALA A 620 11.41 7.06 -29.16
CA ALA A 620 11.18 5.80 -29.87
C ALA A 620 9.69 5.58 -30.12
N ALA A 621 8.82 5.87 -29.15
CA ALA A 621 7.37 5.80 -29.33
C ALA A 621 6.89 6.71 -30.48
N ARG A 622 7.47 7.91 -30.59
CA ARG A 622 7.16 8.89 -31.64
C ARG A 622 7.60 8.41 -33.00
N GLN A 623 8.84 7.94 -33.12
CA GLN A 623 9.38 7.37 -34.35
C GLN A 623 8.52 6.19 -34.82
N ARG A 624 8.19 5.26 -33.92
CA ARG A 624 7.36 4.08 -34.23
C ARG A 624 6.00 4.49 -34.80
N LEU A 625 5.37 5.50 -34.21
CA LEU A 625 4.04 5.95 -34.61
C LEU A 625 4.04 6.76 -35.92
N LEU A 626 5.00 7.67 -36.10
CA LEU A 626 4.99 8.65 -37.19
C LEU A 626 5.80 8.23 -38.42
N GLU A 627 6.84 7.41 -38.23
CA GLU A 627 7.77 7.02 -39.28
C GLU A 627 7.61 5.53 -39.63
N ASP A 628 7.60 4.65 -38.63
CA ASP A 628 7.52 3.20 -38.86
C ASP A 628 6.06 2.71 -39.07
N ASN A 629 5.08 3.61 -38.92
CA ASN A 629 3.65 3.33 -39.02
C ASN A 629 3.19 2.17 -38.11
N PHE A 630 3.81 2.04 -36.94
CA PHE A 630 3.50 1.05 -35.92
C PHE A 630 2.55 1.65 -34.88
N TYR A 631 1.40 0.99 -34.67
CA TYR A 631 0.49 1.31 -33.58
C TYR A 631 -0.44 0.13 -33.27
N VAL A 632 -0.50 -0.27 -32.00
CA VAL A 632 -1.51 -1.18 -31.47
C VAL A 632 -2.67 -0.34 -30.89
N PRO A 633 -3.91 -0.46 -31.40
CA PRO A 633 -5.05 0.30 -30.89
C PRO A 633 -5.27 0.10 -29.39
N LEU A 634 -5.74 1.13 -28.66
CA LEU A 634 -5.96 1.01 -27.22
C LEU A 634 -6.97 -0.08 -26.85
N GLU A 635 -7.98 -0.33 -27.68
CA GLU A 635 -8.96 -1.41 -27.47
C GLU A 635 -8.28 -2.80 -27.46
N GLU A 636 -7.38 -3.04 -28.41
CA GLU A 636 -6.59 -4.28 -28.46
C GLU A 636 -5.63 -4.36 -27.26
N LEU A 637 -4.90 -3.28 -26.99
CA LEU A 637 -3.87 -3.23 -25.96
C LEU A 637 -4.42 -3.39 -24.53
N THR A 638 -5.57 -2.76 -24.24
CA THR A 638 -6.23 -2.84 -22.93
C THR A 638 -6.87 -4.20 -22.67
N ALA A 639 -7.25 -4.92 -23.74
CA ALA A 639 -7.79 -6.28 -23.66
C ALA A 639 -6.72 -7.33 -23.34
N MET A 640 -5.43 -7.04 -23.53
CA MET A 640 -4.34 -7.98 -23.24
C MET A 640 -4.11 -8.14 -21.72
N GLY A 641 -4.11 -9.38 -21.26
CA GLY A 641 -3.53 -9.78 -19.98
C GLY A 641 -2.02 -9.96 -20.09
N ARG A 642 -1.37 -10.26 -18.96
CA ARG A 642 0.09 -10.42 -18.89
C ARG A 642 0.62 -11.45 -19.88
N ARG A 643 -0.05 -12.61 -19.99
CA ARG A 643 0.42 -13.70 -20.86
C ARG A 643 0.34 -13.32 -22.33
N GLU A 644 -0.77 -12.75 -22.77
CA GLU A 644 -0.93 -12.29 -24.16
C GLU A 644 0.08 -11.19 -24.49
N PHE A 645 0.24 -10.22 -23.58
CA PHE A 645 1.19 -9.13 -23.74
C PHE A 645 2.63 -9.63 -23.87
N GLN A 646 3.09 -10.48 -22.94
CA GLN A 646 4.46 -10.99 -22.92
C GLN A 646 4.78 -11.96 -24.08
N ALA A 647 3.76 -12.61 -24.66
CA ALA A 647 3.93 -13.52 -25.79
C ALA A 647 3.83 -12.82 -27.16
N ASP A 648 3.47 -11.53 -27.21
CA ASP A 648 3.31 -10.80 -28.47
C ASP A 648 4.66 -10.65 -29.19
N ALA A 649 4.71 -11.02 -30.46
CA ALA A 649 5.92 -10.91 -31.27
C ALA A 649 6.39 -9.45 -31.46
N ARG A 650 5.49 -8.48 -31.26
CA ARG A 650 5.73 -7.03 -31.36
C ARG A 650 6.13 -6.41 -30.02
N LEU A 651 6.42 -7.22 -28.99
CA LEU A 651 6.68 -6.74 -27.63
C LEU A 651 7.69 -5.58 -27.55
N PRO A 652 8.85 -5.61 -28.24
CA PRO A 652 9.80 -4.48 -28.20
C PRO A 652 9.20 -3.15 -28.68
N GLU A 653 8.43 -3.19 -29.78
CA GLU A 653 7.69 -2.04 -30.30
C GLU A 653 6.59 -1.58 -29.35
N ILE A 654 5.86 -2.52 -28.74
CA ILE A 654 4.81 -2.23 -27.76
C ILE A 654 5.42 -1.50 -26.56
N TYR A 655 6.59 -1.90 -26.05
CA TYR A 655 7.29 -1.19 -24.96
C TYR A 655 7.61 0.27 -25.31
N SER A 656 7.94 0.54 -26.57
CA SER A 656 8.11 1.92 -27.04
C SER A 656 6.77 2.65 -26.99
N GLN A 657 5.71 2.09 -27.60
CA GLN A 657 4.38 2.70 -27.63
C GLN A 657 3.81 2.99 -26.24
N ILE A 658 3.86 2.03 -25.30
CA ILE A 658 3.28 2.21 -23.96
C ILE A 658 3.98 3.32 -23.18
N SER A 659 5.25 3.58 -23.47
CA SER A 659 6.01 4.69 -22.87
C SER A 659 5.45 6.04 -23.34
N GLY A 660 5.17 6.16 -24.64
CA GLY A 660 4.48 7.33 -25.21
C GLY A 660 3.06 7.49 -24.68
N LEU A 661 2.32 6.39 -24.52
CA LEU A 661 0.98 6.41 -23.93
C LEU A 661 1.02 6.88 -22.47
N ALA A 662 2.00 6.44 -21.67
CA ALA A 662 2.16 6.91 -20.31
C ALA A 662 2.37 8.42 -20.26
N ASP A 663 3.23 8.96 -21.13
CA ASP A 663 3.43 10.41 -21.25
C ASP A 663 2.14 11.12 -21.68
N PHE A 664 1.42 10.61 -22.66
CA PHE A 664 0.12 11.15 -23.08
C PHE A 664 -0.90 11.19 -21.94
N PHE A 665 -1.05 10.10 -21.18
CA PHE A 665 -2.02 10.04 -20.10
C PHE A 665 -1.62 10.93 -18.90
N MET A 666 -0.32 11.03 -18.60
CA MET A 666 0.19 11.80 -17.47
C MET A 666 0.35 13.30 -17.77
N ASN A 667 0.72 13.67 -19.01
CA ASN A 667 1.11 15.02 -19.40
C ASN A 667 0.27 15.62 -20.53
N GLY A 668 -0.41 14.79 -21.34
CA GLY A 668 -1.24 15.23 -22.45
C GLY A 668 -2.32 16.23 -22.05
N GLN A 669 -2.47 17.28 -22.88
CA GLN A 669 -3.42 18.38 -22.63
C GLN A 669 -3.33 18.97 -21.21
N ARG A 670 -2.10 19.21 -20.71
CA ARG A 670 -1.83 19.70 -19.34
C ARG A 670 -2.29 18.71 -18.26
N GLY A 671 -2.07 17.42 -18.49
CA GLY A 671 -2.39 16.34 -17.55
C GLY A 671 -3.88 16.03 -17.42
N ARG A 672 -4.67 16.27 -18.49
CA ARG A 672 -6.13 16.08 -18.50
C ARG A 672 -6.55 14.67 -18.04
N TYR A 673 -5.78 13.65 -18.43
CA TYR A 673 -6.10 12.26 -18.15
C TYR A 673 -5.37 11.66 -16.96
N ARG A 674 -4.58 12.45 -16.23
CA ARG A 674 -3.74 11.97 -15.13
C ARG A 674 -4.54 11.28 -14.04
N GLU A 675 -5.62 11.91 -13.58
CA GLU A 675 -6.51 11.30 -12.57
C GLU A 675 -7.13 9.99 -13.06
N ALA A 676 -7.55 9.95 -14.33
CA ALA A 676 -8.16 8.75 -14.92
C ALA A 676 -7.14 7.61 -15.05
N PHE A 677 -5.91 7.90 -15.45
CA PHE A 677 -4.87 6.89 -15.60
C PHE A 677 -4.38 6.36 -14.26
N VAL A 678 -4.20 7.21 -13.24
CA VAL A 678 -3.86 6.76 -11.89
C VAL A 678 -4.98 5.91 -11.29
N GLU A 679 -6.25 6.28 -11.48
CA GLU A 679 -7.39 5.45 -11.07
C GLU A 679 -7.45 4.14 -11.88
N TYR A 680 -7.10 4.15 -13.17
CA TYR A 680 -7.00 2.93 -13.98
C TYR A 680 -5.96 1.96 -13.41
N LEU A 681 -4.78 2.46 -13.00
CA LEU A 681 -3.78 1.66 -12.27
C LEU A 681 -4.36 1.11 -10.96
N VAL A 682 -5.08 1.92 -10.18
CA VAL A 682 -5.77 1.42 -8.97
C VAL A 682 -6.70 0.24 -9.30
N ARG A 683 -7.49 0.33 -10.38
CA ARG A 683 -8.42 -0.73 -10.81
C ARG A 683 -7.68 -1.99 -11.23
N ILE A 684 -6.59 -1.85 -11.98
CA ILE A 684 -5.72 -2.97 -12.39
C ILE A 684 -5.16 -3.68 -11.16
N TYR A 685 -4.48 -2.93 -10.28
CA TYR A 685 -3.82 -3.50 -9.10
C TYR A 685 -4.81 -4.04 -8.06
N THR A 686 -6.07 -3.62 -8.07
CA THR A 686 -7.12 -4.17 -7.19
C THR A 686 -7.94 -5.27 -7.86
N GLY A 687 -7.66 -5.63 -9.11
CA GLY A 687 -8.39 -6.66 -9.85
C GLY A 687 -9.84 -6.28 -10.19
N THR A 688 -10.14 -4.99 -10.24
CA THR A 688 -11.48 -4.44 -10.55
C THR A 688 -11.53 -3.78 -11.93
N VAL A 689 -10.50 -4.02 -12.74
CA VAL A 689 -10.41 -3.58 -14.13
C VAL A 689 -11.15 -4.54 -15.05
N ASP A 690 -11.79 -3.98 -16.07
CA ASP A 690 -12.30 -4.66 -17.25
C ASP A 690 -11.72 -3.98 -18.50
N ALA A 691 -11.99 -4.54 -19.69
CA ALA A 691 -11.49 -3.99 -20.95
C ALA A 691 -11.84 -2.50 -21.09
N ASP A 692 -13.01 -2.09 -20.60
CA ASP A 692 -13.64 -0.80 -20.89
C ASP A 692 -13.42 0.30 -19.83
N THR A 693 -12.74 -0.05 -18.74
CA THR A 693 -12.49 0.83 -17.60
C THR A 693 -11.79 2.13 -18.01
N LEU A 694 -10.75 2.05 -18.86
CA LEU A 694 -9.91 3.21 -19.18
C LEU A 694 -10.71 4.34 -19.84
N TRP A 695 -11.49 4.02 -20.87
CA TRP A 695 -12.23 5.03 -21.62
C TRP A 695 -13.45 5.56 -20.86
N ARG A 696 -14.08 4.73 -20.01
CA ARG A 696 -15.09 5.21 -19.04
C ARG A 696 -14.52 6.23 -18.07
N LEU A 697 -13.30 6.00 -17.55
CA LEU A 697 -12.61 6.95 -16.68
C LEU A 697 -12.25 8.25 -17.43
N CYS A 698 -11.78 8.13 -18.67
CA CYS A 698 -11.43 9.29 -19.50
C CYS A 698 -12.63 10.04 -20.08
N LYS A 699 -13.84 9.45 -20.07
CA LYS A 699 -15.05 9.98 -20.72
C LYS A 699 -14.84 10.28 -22.20
N ARG A 700 -14.26 9.30 -22.88
CA ARG A 700 -13.93 9.27 -24.31
C ARG A 700 -14.23 7.89 -24.87
N SER A 701 -14.29 7.72 -26.19
CA SER A 701 -14.17 6.39 -26.80
C SER A 701 -12.70 5.98 -26.92
N ALA A 702 -12.44 4.69 -27.16
CA ALA A 702 -11.08 4.21 -27.44
C ALA A 702 -10.48 4.92 -28.67
N SER A 703 -11.25 5.06 -29.76
CA SER A 703 -10.81 5.73 -30.99
C SER A 703 -10.47 7.21 -30.77
N GLU A 704 -11.25 7.93 -29.96
CA GLU A 704 -10.96 9.33 -29.61
C GLU A 704 -9.64 9.44 -28.84
N LEU A 705 -9.35 8.49 -27.95
CA LEU A 705 -8.08 8.46 -27.21
C LEU A 705 -6.91 8.13 -28.13
N ASP A 706 -7.07 7.20 -29.09
CA ASP A 706 -6.07 6.88 -30.10
C ASP A 706 -5.72 8.13 -30.95
N ASP A 707 -6.74 8.88 -31.39
CA ASP A 707 -6.56 10.12 -32.16
C ASP A 707 -5.91 11.25 -31.34
N GLU A 708 -6.27 11.35 -30.06
CA GLU A 708 -5.66 12.30 -29.14
C GLU A 708 -4.20 11.95 -28.83
N TYR A 709 -3.87 10.67 -28.71
CA TYR A 709 -2.50 10.18 -28.56
C TYR A 709 -1.66 10.51 -29.81
N ARG A 710 -2.17 10.24 -31.01
CA ARG A 710 -1.49 10.62 -32.28
C ARG A 710 -1.18 12.12 -32.33
N ARG A 711 -2.14 12.96 -31.95
CA ARG A 711 -1.95 14.42 -31.86
C ARG A 711 -1.01 14.86 -30.74
N HIS A 712 -0.83 14.05 -29.70
CA HIS A 712 0.15 14.33 -28.64
C HIS A 712 1.56 14.06 -29.12
N MET A 713 1.77 12.92 -29.78
CA MET A 713 3.09 12.51 -30.30
C MET A 713 3.54 13.34 -31.51
N ALA A 714 2.62 13.88 -32.29
CA ALA A 714 2.92 14.71 -33.47
C ALA A 714 3.30 16.17 -33.14
N ARG A 715 3.38 16.54 -31.86
CA ARG A 715 3.73 17.91 -31.44
C ARG A 715 5.18 18.26 -31.67
#